data_AF-A0A359KKR1-F1
#
_entry.id   AF-A0A359KKR1-F1
#
_cell.length_a   1.000
_cell.length_b   1.000
_cell.length_c   1.000
_cell.angle_alpha   90.00
_cell.angle_beta   90.00
_cell.angle_gamma   90.00
#
_symmetry.space_group_name_H-M   'P 1'
#
loop_
_entity.id
_entity.type
_entity.pdbx_description
1 polymer ?
#
loop_
_entity_poly.entity_id
_entity_poly.type
_entity_poly.pdbx_seq_one_letter_code
_entity_poly.pdbx_strand_id
1 'polypeptide(L)'
;MLFATVTLISGLFPAATSALPKDRLDPSPIDDVPNPPFIPPAAGFDWSTPSRFGLDADGNGIIDYHWDPATATYDHAYVNPSGFVLNFDGCQTEEEAASGLSANTYAWAVDGADAGAPTNSCLWQHTFSAEGDYDVAVTITTLAGATMSHSQIVTVKDVFIVSIGDSYGSGEGNPDIPQKFDDLGFVSAGAKWVDERCHRSATAGAAQAAMAIERGDSKSSVTFISLACSGGTIDAPIYNGDKFEGSGMLGPFRGTVPPNPDDYSPGAYLKSQLQVLSEVANGREIDALIVSGGGNDIHFADIIADCVWHNMPRVFGTGGRCHEQPAVLDRLRDDMAELPNRYDRLANALTNPTPDGRPALNIKNVYITEYPDPTGDANGETCSSMLGEIVPATPFDFAKIHIDRDEAEWARNSVIIPLNNAIRDAAERHADKGWHFVTGISEQFARHGYCANDNWVVRPYESARQQGPVWKTTTSWGPIFLLELREQKGTMHPNAAGQRAYARQVVKALTAADGPGPSFTASTTSGAIASRVGAAGWLTGVCDAGGGCASDRAVLTIATFDAAGLRGASLTVNGADCAAVAGVTCAAALGSDGVYRWTIEIAADGIHQFAFAASNLVGASSTFQYDAKVDLHDPIAPTATVVAGLPGANGWYRSAVDVRFDGRDTIGGSGVALIEYHSLLLDGDTRFSAGPGASASFGQDKVVPAEGWTLPDGMVLDPGTVLPAAEGEYLITYQAVDQAGRRSAEQTLIVQIDKTQPAVFCDAADGQWHA
;
A
#
# COMPACT_ATOMS: atom_id res chain seq x y z
N MET A 1 32.46 48.20 52.43
CA MET A 1 32.39 47.11 53.43
C MET A 1 31.62 45.98 52.76
N LEU A 2 32.14 44.78 52.49
CA LEU A 2 33.20 43.98 53.09
C LEU A 2 33.85 43.11 51.99
N PHE A 3 35.17 42.89 52.07
CA PHE A 3 35.92 41.92 51.26
C PHE A 3 35.71 40.49 51.80
N ALA A 4 35.69 39.47 50.92
CA ALA A 4 36.15 38.12 51.27
C ALA A 4 36.57 37.31 50.01
N THR A 5 37.87 37.04 49.93
CA THR A 5 38.55 36.04 49.09
C THR A 5 38.27 34.62 49.56
N VAL A 6 37.99 33.67 48.65
CA VAL A 6 38.22 32.21 48.88
C VAL A 6 38.62 31.50 47.56
N THR A 7 39.91 31.18 47.48
CA THR A 7 40.56 29.91 47.07
C THR A 7 40.05 29.10 45.87
N LEU A 8 40.90 28.97 44.84
CA LEU A 8 40.86 27.92 43.81
C LEU A 8 41.03 26.51 44.45
N ILE A 9 40.10 25.61 44.14
CA ILE A 9 40.32 24.16 44.20
C ILE A 9 40.18 23.62 42.78
N SER A 10 41.30 23.18 42.21
CA SER A 10 41.36 22.34 41.02
C SER A 10 40.89 20.93 41.39
N GLY A 11 39.70 20.56 40.90
CA GLY A 11 39.11 19.23 41.02
C GLY A 11 38.70 18.71 39.65
N LEU A 12 39.14 17.49 39.34
CA LEU A 12 38.84 16.72 38.15
C LEU A 12 37.33 16.66 37.87
N PHE A 13 36.91 17.05 36.68
CA PHE A 13 35.59 16.68 36.15
C PHE A 13 35.67 15.26 35.58
N PRO A 14 34.82 14.31 36.00
CA PRO A 14 34.61 13.09 35.24
C PRO A 14 33.97 13.45 33.90
N ALA A 15 34.40 12.75 32.85
CA ALA A 15 33.86 12.85 31.50
C ALA A 15 32.33 12.76 31.53
N ALA A 16 31.68 13.63 30.77
CA ALA A 16 30.24 13.62 30.58
C ALA A 16 29.80 12.22 30.12
N THR A 17 28.91 11.63 30.91
CA THR A 17 28.15 10.42 30.60
C THR A 17 27.45 10.60 29.26
N SER A 18 27.77 9.73 28.29
CA SER A 18 27.13 9.62 27.00
C SER A 18 25.75 8.97 27.15
N ALA A 19 24.74 9.77 27.48
CA ALA A 19 23.38 9.44 27.09
C ALA A 19 23.22 9.83 25.61
N LEU A 20 22.66 8.93 24.79
CA LEU A 20 22.22 9.29 23.45
C LEU A 20 21.27 10.50 23.57
N PRO A 21 21.43 11.57 22.77
CA PRO A 21 20.55 12.72 22.83
C PRO A 21 19.11 12.25 22.54
N LYS A 22 18.19 12.50 23.48
CA LYS A 22 16.76 12.44 23.17
C LYS A 22 16.46 13.59 22.20
N ASP A 23 15.86 13.27 21.06
CA ASP A 23 15.44 14.26 20.07
C ASP A 23 14.58 15.35 20.74
N ARG A 24 14.98 16.62 20.60
CA ARG A 24 14.36 17.78 21.25
C ARG A 24 12.94 18.12 20.75
N LEU A 25 12.36 17.29 19.88
CA LEU A 25 11.00 17.45 19.35
C LEU A 25 10.03 16.33 19.77
N ASP A 26 10.47 15.41 20.64
CA ASP A 26 9.52 14.58 21.38
C ASP A 26 8.79 15.49 22.39
N PRO A 27 7.45 15.67 22.33
CA PRO A 27 6.74 16.36 23.39
C PRO A 27 7.15 15.71 24.71
N SER A 28 7.53 16.52 25.70
CA SER A 28 7.83 16.00 27.02
C SER A 28 6.66 15.11 27.45
N PRO A 29 6.89 13.83 27.80
CA PRO A 29 5.81 12.97 28.24
C PRO A 29 5.11 13.66 29.39
N ILE A 30 3.78 13.65 29.35
CA ILE A 30 2.93 14.11 30.45
C ILE A 30 3.49 13.47 31.73
N ASP A 31 3.97 14.29 32.65
CA ASP A 31 4.40 13.87 33.98
C ASP A 31 3.30 13.00 34.59
N ASP A 32 3.60 11.70 34.78
CA ASP A 32 2.93 10.69 35.63
C ASP A 32 2.78 9.28 35.01
N VAL A 33 3.30 8.99 33.81
CA VAL A 33 3.43 7.59 33.36
C VAL A 33 4.73 6.99 33.92
N PRO A 34 4.69 5.96 34.79
CA PRO A 34 5.91 5.25 35.19
C PRO A 34 6.63 4.76 33.94
N ASN A 35 7.95 5.00 33.84
CA ASN A 35 8.74 4.44 32.75
C ASN A 35 8.44 2.94 32.64
N PRO A 36 8.16 2.41 31.44
CA PRO A 36 7.92 0.99 31.29
C PRO A 36 9.12 0.21 31.84
N PRO A 37 8.90 -0.95 32.48
CA PRO A 37 10.00 -1.76 32.99
C PRO A 37 10.95 -2.13 31.86
N PHE A 38 12.26 -2.09 32.12
CA PHE A 38 13.29 -2.48 31.16
C PHE A 38 13.08 -3.93 30.72
N ILE A 39 13.14 -4.17 29.40
CA ILE A 39 13.05 -5.50 28.80
C ILE A 39 14.30 -5.68 27.92
N PRO A 40 15.16 -6.69 28.19
CA PRO A 40 16.32 -6.95 27.35
C PRO A 40 15.89 -7.38 25.94
N PRO A 41 16.65 -7.05 24.89
CA PRO A 41 16.29 -7.40 23.51
C PRO A 41 16.25 -8.92 23.31
N ALA A 42 15.08 -9.46 22.98
CA ALA A 42 14.88 -10.91 22.81
C ALA A 42 15.72 -11.50 21.65
N ALA A 43 16.03 -10.69 20.63
CA ALA A 43 16.89 -11.04 19.51
C ALA A 43 18.38 -10.72 19.77
N GLY A 44 18.76 -10.44 21.02
CA GLY A 44 20.12 -10.09 21.43
C GLY A 44 20.41 -8.60 21.37
N PHE A 45 19.90 -7.89 20.37
CA PHE A 45 19.97 -6.43 20.27
C PHE A 45 18.74 -5.82 19.60
N ASP A 46 18.55 -4.52 19.79
CA ASP A 46 17.68 -3.67 19.00
C ASP A 46 18.53 -2.66 18.21
N TRP A 47 17.96 -2.00 17.20
CA TRP A 47 18.66 -0.97 16.42
C TRP A 47 17.78 0.22 16.07
N SER A 48 18.39 1.36 15.75
CA SER A 48 17.68 2.52 15.25
C SER A 48 18.53 3.36 14.32
N THR A 49 17.87 4.14 13.47
CA THR A 49 18.46 5.16 12.61
C THR A 49 18.35 6.53 13.28
N PRO A 50 19.42 7.32 13.38
CA PRO A 50 19.32 8.72 13.77
C PRO A 50 18.47 9.50 12.76
N SER A 51 17.64 10.41 13.27
CA SER A 51 16.86 11.31 12.44
C SER A 51 17.77 12.14 11.52
N ARG A 52 17.47 12.17 10.23
CA ARG A 52 18.12 12.98 9.19
C ARG A 52 17.26 14.16 8.75
N PHE A 53 15.95 14.14 9.00
CA PHE A 53 15.08 15.27 8.72
C PHE A 53 14.25 15.67 9.93
N GLY A 54 13.95 16.98 10.04
CA GLY A 54 13.11 17.52 11.12
C GLY A 54 13.87 18.00 12.35
N LEU A 55 15.20 18.06 12.31
CA LEU A 55 16.03 18.60 13.40
C LEU A 55 16.25 20.12 13.26
N ASP A 56 16.42 20.80 14.39
CA ASP A 56 16.90 22.19 14.50
C ASP A 56 18.21 22.14 15.31
N ALA A 57 19.30 21.79 14.63
CA ALA A 57 20.59 21.50 15.25
C ALA A 57 21.32 22.78 15.69
N ASP A 58 21.08 23.90 15.02
CA ASP A 58 21.65 25.20 15.39
C ASP A 58 20.80 25.98 16.42
N GLY A 59 19.58 25.52 16.70
CA GLY A 59 18.67 26.09 17.70
C GLY A 59 18.09 27.43 17.30
N ASN A 60 17.99 27.72 16.00
CA ASN A 60 17.52 29.00 15.49
C ASN A 60 15.97 29.09 15.40
N GLY A 61 15.26 27.98 15.65
CA GLY A 61 13.82 27.85 15.60
C GLY A 61 13.25 27.49 14.22
N ILE A 62 14.10 27.09 13.28
CA ILE A 62 13.77 26.65 11.92
C ILE A 62 14.41 25.27 11.73
N ILE A 63 13.68 24.35 11.09
CA ILE A 63 14.22 23.02 10.79
C ILE A 63 15.34 23.15 9.74
N ASP A 64 16.41 22.39 9.93
CA ASP A 64 17.56 22.34 9.04
C ASP A 64 17.20 21.63 7.74
N TYR A 65 16.98 22.42 6.69
CA TYR A 65 16.68 21.92 5.35
C TYR A 65 17.94 21.57 4.55
N HIS A 66 19.13 21.87 5.06
CA HIS A 66 20.36 21.78 4.27
C HIS A 66 20.28 22.60 2.96
N TRP A 67 19.49 23.67 2.96
CA TRP A 67 19.28 24.59 1.85
C TRP A 67 20.06 25.88 2.08
N ASP A 68 20.82 26.32 1.08
CA ASP A 68 21.46 27.63 1.08
C ASP A 68 20.64 28.60 0.19
N PRO A 69 19.90 29.56 0.78
CA PRO A 69 19.10 30.51 0.01
C PRO A 69 19.94 31.52 -0.79
N ALA A 70 21.23 31.70 -0.46
CA ALA A 70 22.09 32.62 -1.19
C ALA A 70 22.54 32.05 -2.55
N THR A 71 22.79 30.74 -2.59
CA THR A 71 23.18 30.02 -3.82
C THR A 71 22.01 29.30 -4.48
N ALA A 72 20.88 29.16 -3.78
CA ALA A 72 19.73 28.37 -4.16
C ALA A 72 20.09 26.90 -4.45
N THR A 73 20.90 26.31 -3.57
CA THR A 73 21.35 24.92 -3.68
C THR A 73 21.20 24.17 -2.36
N TYR A 74 21.17 22.84 -2.46
CA TYR A 74 21.17 21.92 -1.33
C TYR A 74 22.58 21.40 -1.04
N ASP A 75 22.87 21.08 0.22
CA ASP A 75 24.06 20.33 0.59
C ASP A 75 24.07 18.96 -0.11
N HIS A 76 25.04 18.75 -0.99
CA HIS A 76 25.17 17.51 -1.75
C HIS A 76 25.46 16.31 -0.84
N ALA A 77 26.14 16.48 0.29
CA ALA A 77 26.44 15.39 1.22
C ALA A 77 25.20 14.96 2.01
N TYR A 78 24.26 15.88 2.24
CA TYR A 78 22.96 15.56 2.81
C TYR A 78 22.11 14.75 1.84
N VAL A 79 22.02 15.16 0.57
CA VAL A 79 21.21 14.45 -0.43
C VAL A 79 21.85 13.16 -0.89
N ASN A 80 23.18 13.07 -0.95
CA ASN A 80 23.94 11.89 -1.35
C ASN A 80 24.91 11.47 -0.24
N PRO A 81 24.41 10.83 0.83
CA PRO A 81 25.25 10.42 1.95
C PRO A 81 26.28 9.37 1.50
N SER A 82 27.51 9.47 2.00
CA SER A 82 28.56 8.47 1.76
C SER A 82 28.45 7.23 2.67
N GLY A 83 27.48 7.23 3.58
CA GLY A 83 27.20 6.13 4.50
C GLY A 83 26.06 6.46 5.46
N PHE A 84 25.50 5.42 6.06
CA PHE A 84 24.32 5.46 6.92
C PHE A 84 24.69 5.01 8.33
N VAL A 85 24.50 5.91 9.29
CA VAL A 85 24.79 5.65 10.69
C VAL A 85 23.59 4.96 11.33
N LEU A 86 23.80 3.81 11.97
CA LEU A 86 22.80 3.12 12.79
C LEU A 86 23.33 2.97 14.22
N ASN A 87 22.42 3.05 15.18
CA ASN A 87 22.65 2.79 16.59
C ASN A 87 22.14 1.38 16.93
N PHE A 88 22.89 0.65 17.75
CA PHE A 88 22.58 -0.70 18.20
C PHE A 88 22.60 -0.74 19.71
N ASP A 89 21.57 -1.35 20.31
CA ASP A 89 21.41 -1.52 21.74
C ASP A 89 21.34 -3.02 22.06
N GLY A 90 22.43 -3.57 22.59
CA GLY A 90 22.52 -4.95 23.07
C GLY A 90 22.43 -5.09 24.59
N CYS A 91 22.05 -4.04 25.32
CA CYS A 91 22.10 -4.04 26.79
C CYS A 91 21.16 -5.09 27.39
N GLN A 92 21.65 -5.83 28.40
CA GLN A 92 20.96 -6.99 28.97
C GLN A 92 20.32 -6.71 30.33
N THR A 93 20.64 -5.57 30.96
CA THR A 93 20.09 -5.17 32.26
C THR A 93 19.73 -3.68 32.27
N GLU A 94 18.86 -3.28 33.21
CA GLU A 94 18.46 -1.89 33.38
C GLU A 94 19.65 -0.98 33.73
N GLU A 95 20.62 -1.48 34.49
CA GLU A 95 21.86 -0.76 34.83
C GLU A 95 22.76 -0.54 33.61
N GLU A 96 22.82 -1.54 32.71
CA GLU A 96 23.51 -1.43 31.43
C GLU A 96 22.80 -0.42 30.53
N ALA A 97 21.48 -0.50 30.38
CA ALA A 97 20.71 0.43 29.56
C ALA A 97 20.81 1.89 30.05
N ALA A 98 20.92 2.10 31.36
CA ALA A 98 21.08 3.44 31.94
C ALA A 98 22.48 4.05 31.71
N SER A 99 23.53 3.22 31.58
CA SER A 99 24.93 3.68 31.50
C SER A 99 25.61 3.45 30.15
N GLY A 100 25.06 2.57 29.32
CA GLY A 100 25.67 2.01 28.12
C GLY A 100 26.84 1.05 28.39
N LEU A 101 27.23 0.86 29.66
CA LEU A 101 28.42 0.10 30.06
C LEU A 101 28.03 -1.19 30.77
N SER A 102 28.79 -2.24 30.49
CA SER A 102 28.59 -3.58 31.05
C SER A 102 29.86 -4.11 31.72
N ALA A 103 29.67 -5.06 32.64
CA ALA A 103 30.75 -5.91 33.13
C ALA A 103 31.16 -7.00 32.11
N ASN A 104 30.28 -7.31 31.16
CA ASN A 104 30.53 -8.24 30.06
C ASN A 104 31.21 -7.51 28.89
N THR A 105 31.82 -8.27 27.98
CA THR A 105 32.35 -7.72 26.72
C THR A 105 31.45 -8.06 25.55
N TYR A 106 31.27 -7.09 24.65
CA TYR A 106 30.45 -7.16 23.46
C TYR A 106 31.35 -7.07 22.23
N ALA A 107 31.26 -8.06 21.35
CA ALA A 107 31.92 -8.10 20.06
C ALA A 107 30.87 -8.10 18.95
N TRP A 108 30.97 -7.14 18.02
CA TRP A 108 30.03 -6.98 16.93
C TRP A 108 30.65 -7.47 15.62
N ALA A 109 29.83 -8.07 14.76
CA ALA A 109 30.22 -8.47 13.41
C ALA A 109 29.13 -8.08 12.41
N VAL A 110 29.55 -7.75 11.19
CA VAL A 110 28.68 -7.44 10.04
C VAL A 110 29.07 -8.39 8.91
N ASP A 111 28.11 -9.13 8.38
CA ASP A 111 28.29 -10.15 7.34
C ASP A 111 29.41 -11.15 7.67
N GLY A 112 29.50 -11.53 8.94
CA GLY A 112 30.49 -12.45 9.48
C GLY A 112 31.90 -11.87 9.66
N ALA A 113 32.13 -10.60 9.37
CA ALA A 113 33.39 -9.90 9.62
C ALA A 113 33.34 -9.08 10.91
N ASP A 114 34.40 -9.17 11.73
CA ASP A 114 34.51 -8.40 12.97
C ASP A 114 34.43 -6.89 12.69
N ALA A 115 33.49 -6.22 13.33
CA ALA A 115 33.20 -4.80 13.13
C ALA A 115 33.83 -3.91 14.22
N GLY A 116 35.01 -4.29 14.70
CA GLY A 116 35.77 -3.61 15.74
C GLY A 116 36.31 -4.55 16.81
N ALA A 117 37.11 -4.01 17.74
CA ALA A 117 37.56 -4.77 18.90
C ALA A 117 36.42 -4.94 19.92
N PRO A 118 36.36 -6.05 20.66
CA PRO A 118 35.37 -6.22 21.73
C PRO A 118 35.49 -5.10 22.77
N THR A 119 34.35 -4.53 23.18
CA THR A 119 34.30 -3.45 24.18
C THR A 119 33.41 -3.82 25.34
N ASN A 120 33.44 -3.04 26.42
CA ASN A 120 32.49 -3.16 27.52
C ASN A 120 31.24 -2.28 27.32
N SER A 121 31.02 -1.76 26.12
CA SER A 121 29.82 -1.02 25.75
C SER A 121 28.79 -1.97 25.16
N CYS A 122 27.58 -1.99 25.73
CA CYS A 122 26.44 -2.70 25.13
C CYS A 122 25.75 -1.86 24.04
N LEU A 123 26.10 -0.58 23.96
CA LEU A 123 25.72 0.31 22.86
C LEU A 123 26.81 0.32 21.78
N TRP A 124 26.40 0.27 20.52
CA TRP A 124 27.31 0.32 19.40
C TRP A 124 26.74 1.20 18.29
N GLN A 125 27.60 1.95 17.62
CA GLN A 125 27.23 2.75 16.47
C GLN A 125 28.06 2.29 15.28
N HIS A 126 27.42 2.07 14.14
CA HIS A 126 28.08 1.63 12.92
C HIS A 126 27.65 2.48 11.74
N THR A 127 28.59 2.70 10.81
CA THR A 127 28.31 3.39 9.54
C THR A 127 28.38 2.38 8.40
N PHE A 128 27.24 2.09 7.80
CA PHE A 128 27.13 1.25 6.62
C PHE A 128 27.45 2.08 5.38
N SER A 129 28.18 1.51 4.42
CA SER A 129 28.58 2.24 3.21
C SER A 129 27.46 2.35 2.17
N ALA A 130 26.38 1.59 2.30
CA ALA A 130 25.25 1.57 1.40
C ALA A 130 23.95 1.16 2.13
N GLU A 131 22.81 1.41 1.48
CA GLU A 131 21.53 0.81 1.85
C GLU A 131 21.52 -0.69 1.48
N GLY A 132 20.74 -1.48 2.21
CA GLY A 132 20.62 -2.93 1.98
C GLY A 132 20.42 -3.73 3.25
N ASP A 133 20.32 -5.05 3.08
CA ASP A 133 20.20 -6.00 4.19
C ASP A 133 21.58 -6.51 4.62
N TYR A 134 21.86 -6.42 5.92
CA TYR A 134 23.14 -6.84 6.51
C TYR A 134 22.88 -7.86 7.63
N ASP A 135 23.67 -8.93 7.70
CA ASP A 135 23.65 -9.85 8.84
C ASP A 135 24.50 -9.26 9.97
N VAL A 136 23.84 -8.73 11.00
CA VAL A 136 24.51 -8.11 12.15
C VAL A 136 24.46 -9.09 13.32
N ALA A 137 25.64 -9.39 13.87
CA ALA A 137 25.80 -10.29 14.99
C ALA A 137 26.43 -9.58 16.19
N VAL A 138 25.99 -9.96 17.39
CA VAL A 138 26.61 -9.58 18.66
C VAL A 138 27.00 -10.83 19.44
N THR A 139 28.22 -10.85 19.95
CA THR A 139 28.72 -11.88 20.87
C THR A 139 29.04 -11.25 22.22
N ILE A 140 28.33 -11.71 23.25
CA ILE A 140 28.46 -11.26 24.62
C ILE A 140 29.31 -12.29 25.38
N THR A 141 30.43 -11.86 25.96
CA THR A 141 31.28 -12.69 26.81
C THR A 141 31.17 -12.24 28.25
N THR A 142 30.73 -13.16 29.11
CA THR A 142 30.63 -12.91 30.54
C THR A 142 32.00 -12.81 31.21
N LEU A 143 32.07 -12.21 32.41
CA LEU A 143 33.29 -12.21 33.23
C LEU A 143 33.86 -13.61 33.50
N ALA A 144 33.00 -14.64 33.51
CA ALA A 144 33.40 -16.04 33.70
C ALA A 144 33.93 -16.70 32.42
N GLY A 145 33.93 -15.99 31.29
CA GLY A 145 34.40 -16.47 29.99
C GLY A 145 33.35 -17.24 29.17
N ALA A 146 32.11 -17.37 29.66
CA ALA A 146 31.03 -17.94 28.86
C ALA A 146 30.56 -16.95 27.79
N THR A 147 30.33 -17.43 26.57
CA THR A 147 29.88 -16.63 25.42
C THR A 147 28.44 -16.92 25.03
N MET A 148 27.73 -15.91 24.57
CA MET A 148 26.42 -16.00 23.94
C MET A 148 26.43 -15.17 22.67
N SER A 149 25.91 -15.69 21.55
CA SER A 149 25.88 -14.97 20.27
C SER A 149 24.46 -14.90 19.73
N HIS A 150 24.11 -13.74 19.20
CA HIS A 150 22.85 -13.47 18.52
C HIS A 150 23.13 -12.82 17.17
N SER A 151 22.28 -13.09 16.17
CA SER A 151 22.34 -12.42 14.86
C SER A 151 20.93 -12.20 14.34
N GLN A 152 20.76 -11.12 13.58
CA GLN A 152 19.54 -10.79 12.85
C GLN A 152 19.87 -9.92 11.63
N ILE A 153 18.97 -9.97 10.65
CA ILE A 153 19.05 -9.12 9.46
C ILE A 153 18.65 -7.69 9.83
N VAL A 154 19.53 -6.74 9.51
CA VAL A 154 19.35 -5.31 9.70
C VAL A 154 19.27 -4.66 8.33
N THR A 155 18.09 -4.12 8.02
CA THR A 155 17.87 -3.37 6.78
C THR A 155 18.26 -1.91 7.00
N VAL A 156 19.25 -1.45 6.25
CA VAL A 156 19.63 -0.03 6.15
C VAL A 156 18.80 0.57 5.02
N LYS A 157 17.88 1.48 5.36
CA LYS A 157 16.98 2.14 4.41
C LYS A 157 16.90 3.64 4.68
N ASP A 158 17.06 4.44 3.62
CA ASP A 158 16.91 5.89 3.66
C ASP A 158 15.96 6.37 2.55
N VAL A 159 14.74 6.71 2.94
CA VAL A 159 13.67 7.12 2.02
C VAL A 159 13.96 8.53 1.48
N PHE A 160 14.14 8.66 0.16
CA PHE A 160 14.37 9.95 -0.48
C PHE A 160 13.06 10.65 -0.91
N ILE A 161 12.66 11.55 0.00
CA ILE A 161 11.64 12.60 0.01
C ILE A 161 11.83 13.81 -0.92
N VAL A 162 11.13 13.99 -2.04
CA VAL A 162 11.22 15.25 -2.81
C VAL A 162 9.85 15.93 -2.94
N SER A 163 9.78 17.23 -2.70
CA SER A 163 8.59 18.05 -3.01
C SER A 163 8.91 19.10 -4.07
N ILE A 164 8.18 19.10 -5.19
CA ILE A 164 8.17 20.20 -6.17
C ILE A 164 6.77 20.80 -6.20
N GLY A 165 6.66 22.07 -6.55
CA GLY A 165 5.35 22.69 -6.45
C GLY A 165 5.26 24.19 -6.60
N ASP A 166 4.02 24.62 -6.42
CA ASP A 166 3.63 26.00 -6.20
C ASP A 166 3.56 26.36 -4.70
N SER A 167 2.75 27.36 -4.36
CA SER A 167 2.56 27.89 -3.01
C SER A 167 1.89 26.92 -2.03
N TYR A 168 1.02 26.03 -2.50
CA TYR A 168 0.37 25.03 -1.64
C TYR A 168 1.39 24.00 -1.17
N GLY A 169 2.32 23.62 -2.05
CA GLY A 169 3.45 22.76 -1.73
C GLY A 169 4.57 23.46 -0.95
N SER A 170 4.72 24.79 -1.08
CA SER A 170 5.77 25.55 -0.38
C SER A 170 5.43 25.86 1.07
N GLY A 171 4.14 25.93 1.41
CA GLY A 171 3.69 26.33 2.76
C GLY A 171 3.38 27.82 2.88
N GLU A 172 3.08 28.49 1.77
CA GLU A 172 2.70 29.92 1.76
C GLU A 172 1.61 30.23 2.80
N GLY A 173 1.72 31.41 3.44
CA GLY A 173 0.91 31.79 4.60
C GLY A 173 1.48 31.31 5.93
N ASN A 174 2.35 30.29 5.96
CA ASN A 174 2.81 29.65 7.19
C ASN A 174 4.34 29.70 7.33
N PRO A 175 4.94 30.86 7.59
CA PRO A 175 6.37 30.96 7.86
C PRO A 175 6.77 30.11 9.06
N ASP A 176 8.02 29.65 9.09
CA ASP A 176 8.59 28.91 10.22
C ASP A 176 8.53 29.73 11.51
N ILE A 177 8.83 31.03 11.40
CA ILE A 177 8.64 31.99 12.49
C ILE A 177 7.78 33.15 11.96
N PRO A 178 6.55 33.32 12.47
CA PRO A 178 5.68 34.43 12.09
C PRO A 178 6.31 35.80 12.38
N GLN A 179 5.89 36.78 11.59
CA GLN A 179 6.24 38.18 11.79
C GLN A 179 5.84 38.66 13.20
N LYS A 180 6.71 39.48 13.81
CA LYS A 180 6.50 40.05 15.15
C LYS A 180 6.12 41.52 15.08
N PHE A 181 5.30 41.95 16.03
CA PHE A 181 4.85 43.32 16.17
C PHE A 181 5.28 43.87 17.53
N ASP A 182 5.55 45.17 17.63
CA ASP A 182 5.74 45.87 18.90
C ASP A 182 4.39 46.25 19.55
N ASP A 183 4.45 46.84 20.75
CA ASP A 183 3.25 47.26 21.51
C ASP A 183 2.39 48.32 20.78
N LEU A 184 2.95 48.97 19.76
CA LEU A 184 2.29 49.98 18.93
C LEU A 184 1.73 49.38 17.63
N GLY A 185 1.91 48.08 17.40
CA GLY A 185 1.44 47.37 16.21
C GLY A 185 2.34 47.55 14.99
N PHE A 186 3.57 48.05 15.13
CA PHE A 186 4.56 48.09 14.06
C PHE A 186 5.34 46.79 13.97
N VAL A 187 5.77 46.43 12.76
CA VAL A 187 6.61 45.25 12.53
C VAL A 187 7.96 45.42 13.22
N SER A 188 8.22 44.60 14.24
CA SER A 188 9.47 44.59 15.00
C SER A 188 10.48 43.57 14.45
N ALA A 189 10.00 42.51 13.80
CA ALA A 189 10.80 41.56 13.04
C ALA A 189 9.95 40.91 11.94
N GLY A 190 10.51 40.76 10.73
CA GLY A 190 9.87 40.07 9.60
C GLY A 190 9.64 38.58 9.88
N ALA A 191 8.77 37.96 9.07
CA ALA A 191 8.63 36.51 9.06
C ALA A 191 9.94 35.83 8.64
N LYS A 192 10.19 34.62 9.14
CA LYS A 192 11.33 33.80 8.71
C LYS A 192 10.85 32.52 8.05
N TRP A 193 11.59 32.15 7.01
CA TRP A 193 11.31 31.04 6.12
C TRP A 193 12.60 30.22 5.96
N VAL A 194 12.46 28.93 5.64
CA VAL A 194 13.53 28.14 5.05
C VAL A 194 14.06 28.83 3.77
N ASP A 195 13.14 29.30 2.92
CA ASP A 195 13.46 30.07 1.72
C ASP A 195 12.43 31.19 1.54
N GLU A 196 12.82 32.42 1.89
CA GLU A 196 11.95 33.60 1.77
C GLU A 196 11.56 33.86 0.32
N ARG A 197 12.47 33.60 -0.64
CA ARG A 197 12.21 33.85 -2.07
C ARG A 197 11.04 33.05 -2.60
N CYS A 198 10.83 31.86 -2.04
CA CYS A 198 9.81 30.90 -2.44
C CYS A 198 8.67 30.75 -1.44
N HIS A 199 8.68 31.51 -0.34
CA HIS A 199 7.81 31.28 0.83
C HIS A 199 7.76 29.79 1.20
N ARG A 200 8.95 29.18 1.33
CA ARG A 200 9.11 27.77 1.67
C ARG A 200 9.29 27.63 3.17
N SER A 201 8.54 26.73 3.80
CA SER A 201 8.61 26.51 5.25
C SER A 201 8.49 25.03 5.62
N ALA A 202 8.96 24.70 6.83
CA ALA A 202 8.81 23.39 7.42
C ALA A 202 7.37 23.05 7.84
N THR A 203 6.48 24.04 7.83
CA THR A 203 5.05 23.86 8.14
C THR A 203 4.26 23.34 6.93
N ALA A 204 4.85 23.34 5.72
CA ALA A 204 4.23 22.82 4.50
C ALA A 204 3.83 21.33 4.63
N GLY A 205 2.73 20.94 4.00
CA GLY A 205 2.17 19.60 4.12
C GLY A 205 3.15 18.48 3.73
N ALA A 206 3.95 18.68 2.69
CA ALA A 206 4.97 17.71 2.27
C ALA A 206 6.10 17.56 3.32
N ALA A 207 6.54 18.66 3.92
CA ALA A 207 7.55 18.65 4.98
C ALA A 207 7.03 17.99 6.26
N GLN A 208 5.80 18.31 6.65
CA GLN A 208 5.13 17.69 7.78
C GLN A 208 4.92 16.18 7.54
N ALA A 209 4.65 15.77 6.30
CA ALA A 209 4.55 14.35 5.95
C ALA A 209 5.91 13.63 6.04
N ALA A 210 6.98 14.23 5.53
CA ALA A 210 8.33 13.67 5.64
C ALA A 210 8.77 13.50 7.10
N MET A 211 8.51 14.50 7.97
CA MET A 211 8.76 14.37 9.41
C MET A 211 7.89 13.29 10.08
N ALA A 212 6.66 13.12 9.64
CA ALA A 212 5.78 12.09 10.18
C ALA A 212 6.24 10.67 9.76
N ILE A 213 6.78 10.52 8.55
CA ILE A 213 7.39 9.26 8.09
C ILE A 213 8.66 8.98 8.88
N GLU A 214 9.53 9.98 9.02
CA GLU A 214 10.78 9.87 9.80
C GLU A 214 10.53 9.41 11.24
N ARG A 215 9.54 10.01 11.90
CA ARG A 215 9.19 9.67 13.29
C ARG A 215 8.37 8.38 13.39
N GLY A 216 7.78 7.94 12.29
CA GLY A 216 6.88 6.79 12.24
C GLY A 216 7.61 5.46 12.26
N ASP A 217 8.88 5.43 11.85
CA ASP A 217 9.71 4.23 11.80
C ASP A 217 11.13 4.50 12.29
N SER A 218 11.46 4.02 13.49
CA SER A 218 12.80 4.20 14.07
C SER A 218 13.89 3.36 13.40
N LYS A 219 13.55 2.53 12.41
CA LYS A 219 14.47 1.63 11.69
C LYS A 219 14.88 2.15 10.32
N SER A 220 14.23 3.19 9.81
CA SER A 220 14.58 3.85 8.56
C SER A 220 14.84 5.34 8.78
N SER A 221 15.51 5.99 7.83
CA SER A 221 15.67 7.45 7.83
C SER A 221 15.04 8.08 6.59
N VAL A 222 14.84 9.39 6.63
CA VAL A 222 14.25 10.19 5.56
C VAL A 222 15.22 11.30 5.19
N THR A 223 15.64 11.31 3.94
CA THR A 223 16.22 12.49 3.30
C THR A 223 15.07 13.27 2.67
N PHE A 224 14.84 14.53 3.06
CA PHE A 224 13.79 15.36 2.46
C PHE A 224 14.34 16.65 1.87
N ILE A 225 13.97 16.94 0.63
CA ILE A 225 14.18 18.26 0.01
C ILE A 225 12.86 18.79 -0.56
N SER A 226 12.72 20.11 -0.59
CA SER A 226 11.58 20.79 -1.20
C SER A 226 12.06 21.94 -2.08
N LEU A 227 11.65 21.90 -3.33
CA LEU A 227 11.88 22.92 -4.35
C LEU A 227 10.59 23.66 -4.70
N ALA A 228 9.48 23.32 -4.02
CA ALA A 228 8.23 24.03 -4.17
C ALA A 228 8.43 25.53 -3.91
N CYS A 229 7.80 26.33 -4.76
CA CYS A 229 8.00 27.77 -4.78
C CYS A 229 6.68 28.48 -5.06
N SER A 230 6.27 29.33 -4.11
CA SER A 230 5.10 30.20 -4.25
C SER A 230 5.08 30.91 -5.62
N GLY A 231 3.90 30.99 -6.23
CA GLY A 231 3.72 31.57 -7.57
C GLY A 231 4.26 30.74 -8.74
N GLY A 232 4.98 29.64 -8.48
CA GLY A 232 5.47 28.75 -9.54
C GLY A 232 4.34 28.07 -10.31
N THR A 233 4.46 28.03 -11.62
CA THR A 233 3.61 27.27 -12.55
C THR A 233 4.29 25.95 -12.94
N ILE A 234 3.55 25.03 -13.56
CA ILE A 234 4.18 23.89 -14.25
C ILE A 234 5.08 24.44 -15.36
N ASP A 235 4.48 25.19 -16.28
CA ASP A 235 5.18 25.83 -17.40
C ASP A 235 4.43 27.02 -18.01
N ALA A 236 3.30 27.45 -17.42
CA ALA A 236 2.65 28.69 -17.85
C ALA A 236 3.59 29.89 -17.61
N PRO A 237 3.80 30.76 -18.61
CA PRO A 237 4.68 31.90 -18.46
C PRO A 237 4.02 32.96 -17.57
N ILE A 238 4.78 33.47 -16.59
CA ILE A 238 4.32 34.48 -15.65
C ILE A 238 4.82 35.85 -16.10
N TYR A 239 3.96 36.87 -16.00
CA TYR A 239 4.29 38.25 -16.36
C TYR A 239 3.83 39.25 -15.30
N ASN A 240 4.66 40.26 -15.05
CA ASN A 240 4.32 41.45 -14.30
C ASN A 240 4.31 42.67 -15.24
N GLY A 241 3.13 42.97 -15.79
CA GLY A 241 3.02 43.86 -16.95
C GLY A 241 3.76 43.26 -18.15
N ASP A 242 4.64 44.04 -18.77
CA ASP A 242 5.47 43.57 -19.90
C ASP A 242 6.71 42.79 -19.47
N LYS A 243 6.94 42.63 -18.16
CA LYS A 243 8.14 41.96 -17.62
C LYS A 243 7.87 40.48 -17.41
N PHE A 244 8.64 39.63 -18.09
CA PHE A 244 8.62 38.18 -17.86
C PHE A 244 9.14 37.86 -16.45
N GLU A 245 8.51 36.93 -15.74
CA GLU A 245 8.92 36.46 -14.41
C GLU A 245 9.26 34.96 -14.40
N GLY A 246 9.19 34.29 -15.55
CA GLY A 246 9.59 32.89 -15.67
C GLY A 246 8.42 31.91 -15.60
N SER A 247 8.73 30.71 -15.15
CA SER A 247 7.81 29.61 -14.81
C SER A 247 8.46 28.80 -13.67
N GLY A 248 7.72 27.99 -12.92
CA GLY A 248 8.27 27.33 -11.73
C GLY A 248 9.03 26.03 -12.00
N MET A 249 8.29 25.00 -12.44
CA MET A 249 8.78 23.63 -12.46
C MET A 249 9.69 23.35 -13.65
N LEU A 250 9.26 23.74 -14.86
CA LEU A 250 9.96 23.39 -16.09
C LEU A 250 10.93 24.48 -16.60
N GLY A 251 10.77 25.73 -16.18
CA GLY A 251 11.64 26.84 -16.58
C GLY A 251 12.19 27.64 -15.40
N PRO A 252 13.09 28.61 -15.64
CA PRO A 252 13.61 29.49 -14.61
C PRO A 252 12.49 30.34 -14.00
N PHE A 253 12.60 30.65 -12.71
CA PHE A 253 11.60 31.43 -11.99
C PHE A 253 12.20 32.60 -11.22
N ARG A 254 11.54 33.75 -11.25
CA ARG A 254 11.97 34.91 -10.49
C ARG A 254 11.78 34.71 -8.97
N GLY A 255 10.84 33.88 -8.55
CA GLY A 255 10.48 33.75 -7.15
C GLY A 255 9.55 34.87 -6.70
N THR A 256 8.76 34.59 -5.68
CA THR A 256 7.78 35.49 -5.09
C THR A 256 8.42 36.70 -4.40
N VAL A 257 9.59 36.51 -3.79
CA VAL A 257 10.36 37.58 -3.12
C VAL A 257 11.81 37.56 -3.63
N PRO A 258 12.07 38.08 -4.84
CA PRO A 258 13.42 38.08 -5.39
C PRO A 258 14.35 38.99 -4.56
N PRO A 259 15.65 38.65 -4.42
CA PRO A 259 16.60 39.45 -3.64
C PRO A 259 16.68 40.91 -4.07
N ASN A 260 16.48 41.16 -5.37
CA ASN A 260 16.33 42.50 -5.93
C ASN A 260 15.02 42.61 -6.74
N PRO A 261 14.02 43.40 -6.27
CA PRO A 261 12.72 43.54 -6.93
C PRO A 261 12.78 44.25 -8.29
N ASP A 262 13.88 44.92 -8.62
CA ASP A 262 14.05 45.63 -9.89
C ASP A 262 14.93 44.87 -10.90
N ASP A 263 15.55 43.76 -10.49
CA ASP A 263 16.38 42.94 -11.38
C ASP A 263 15.55 41.88 -12.11
N TYR A 264 15.64 41.92 -13.44
CA TYR A 264 15.00 40.99 -14.38
C TYR A 264 16.05 40.39 -15.34
N SER A 265 17.34 40.52 -15.02
CA SER A 265 18.41 39.89 -15.80
C SER A 265 18.32 38.35 -15.68
N PRO A 266 18.64 37.57 -16.74
CA PRO A 266 18.51 36.11 -16.69
C PRO A 266 19.27 35.44 -15.53
N GLY A 267 20.42 36.00 -15.12
CA GLY A 267 21.20 35.49 -13.99
C GLY A 267 20.58 35.74 -12.61
N ALA A 268 19.55 36.57 -12.52
CA ALA A 268 18.84 36.82 -11.27
C ALA A 268 17.79 35.73 -10.96
N TYR A 269 17.41 34.87 -11.91
CA TYR A 269 16.34 33.88 -11.77
C TYR A 269 16.84 32.62 -11.06
N LEU A 270 15.96 31.99 -10.29
CA LEU A 270 16.15 30.60 -9.89
C LEU A 270 16.16 29.73 -11.14
N LYS A 271 17.00 28.68 -11.13
CA LYS A 271 16.86 27.57 -12.08
C LYS A 271 15.48 26.93 -11.92
N SER A 272 15.05 26.18 -12.93
CA SER A 272 13.82 25.41 -12.80
C SER A 272 13.93 24.38 -11.67
N GLN A 273 12.80 24.06 -11.03
CA GLN A 273 12.81 23.08 -9.94
C GLN A 273 13.37 21.73 -10.41
N LEU A 274 13.03 21.29 -11.63
CA LEU A 274 13.57 20.04 -12.18
C LEU A 274 15.08 20.11 -12.47
N GLN A 275 15.61 21.28 -12.83
CA GLN A 275 17.06 21.45 -13.02
C GLN A 275 17.81 21.33 -11.69
N VAL A 276 17.35 22.03 -10.65
CA VAL A 276 17.97 21.92 -9.31
C VAL A 276 17.87 20.49 -8.79
N LEU A 277 16.71 19.85 -8.95
CA LEU A 277 16.49 18.46 -8.54
C LEU A 277 17.47 17.51 -9.23
N SER A 278 17.63 17.63 -10.56
CA SER A 278 18.55 16.76 -11.30
C SER A 278 20.01 16.97 -10.91
N GLU A 279 20.41 18.20 -10.61
CA GLU A 279 21.78 18.52 -10.20
C GLU A 279 22.07 17.95 -8.81
N VAL A 280 21.15 18.07 -7.86
CA VAL A 280 21.38 17.60 -6.48
C VAL A 280 21.14 16.11 -6.29
N ALA A 281 20.12 15.53 -6.93
CA ALA A 281 19.86 14.09 -6.84
C ALA A 281 20.96 13.28 -7.54
N ASN A 282 21.56 13.81 -8.61
CA ASN A 282 22.71 13.22 -9.30
C ASN A 282 22.59 11.71 -9.58
N GLY A 283 21.38 11.27 -9.97
CA GLY A 283 21.07 9.87 -10.29
C GLY A 283 20.62 9.01 -9.10
N ARG A 284 20.66 9.52 -7.86
CA ARG A 284 20.04 8.88 -6.70
C ARG A 284 18.55 8.64 -6.98
N GLU A 285 18.06 7.45 -6.63
CA GLU A 285 16.64 7.13 -6.73
C GLU A 285 15.82 7.99 -5.77
N ILE A 286 14.79 8.64 -6.30
CA ILE A 286 13.79 9.39 -5.54
C ILE A 286 12.64 8.42 -5.25
N ASP A 287 12.50 7.99 -4.01
CA ASP A 287 11.42 7.07 -3.59
C ASP A 287 10.03 7.68 -3.80
N ALA A 288 9.91 8.98 -3.51
CA ALA A 288 8.66 9.72 -3.64
C ALA A 288 8.91 11.17 -4.09
N LEU A 289 8.32 11.54 -5.22
CA LEU A 289 8.22 12.93 -5.69
C LEU A 289 6.80 13.44 -5.47
N ILE A 290 6.61 14.33 -4.50
CA ILE A 290 5.34 15.01 -4.24
C ILE A 290 5.23 16.24 -5.15
N VAL A 291 4.08 16.42 -5.79
CA VAL A 291 3.81 17.50 -6.75
C VAL A 291 2.53 18.25 -6.38
N SER A 292 2.64 19.58 -6.24
CA SER A 292 1.49 20.52 -6.19
C SER A 292 1.59 21.49 -7.35
N GLY A 293 0.69 21.43 -8.33
CA GLY A 293 0.76 22.31 -9.50
C GLY A 293 -0.49 22.28 -10.36
N GLY A 294 -0.71 23.38 -11.09
CA GLY A 294 -1.87 23.61 -11.96
C GLY A 294 -2.73 24.81 -11.55
N GLY A 295 -2.75 25.18 -10.27
CA GLY A 295 -3.53 26.34 -9.79
C GLY A 295 -3.03 27.66 -10.37
N ASN A 296 -1.71 27.87 -10.41
CA ASN A 296 -1.14 29.06 -11.04
C ASN A 296 -1.24 29.01 -12.58
N ASP A 297 -1.23 27.82 -13.18
CA ASP A 297 -1.37 27.62 -14.62
C ASP A 297 -2.76 27.99 -15.16
N ILE A 298 -3.77 28.06 -14.28
CA ILE A 298 -5.13 28.56 -14.57
C ILE A 298 -5.39 29.97 -14.03
N HIS A 299 -4.33 30.67 -13.60
CA HIS A 299 -4.41 32.01 -13.02
C HIS A 299 -5.40 32.11 -11.84
N PHE A 300 -5.39 31.13 -10.93
CA PHE A 300 -6.37 31.05 -9.83
C PHE A 300 -6.40 32.32 -8.95
N ALA A 301 -5.25 32.94 -8.70
CA ALA A 301 -5.17 34.20 -7.96
C ALA A 301 -5.89 35.36 -8.68
N ASP A 302 -5.83 35.42 -10.01
CA ASP A 302 -6.56 36.42 -10.80
C ASP A 302 -8.06 36.16 -10.77
N ILE A 303 -8.50 34.89 -10.73
CA ILE A 303 -9.92 34.55 -10.54
C ILE A 303 -10.42 35.07 -9.19
N ILE A 304 -9.67 34.83 -8.10
CA ILE A 304 -10.02 35.37 -6.77
C ILE A 304 -10.09 36.90 -6.81
N ALA A 305 -9.07 37.55 -7.39
CA ALA A 305 -9.03 39.00 -7.49
C ALA A 305 -10.21 39.56 -8.29
N ASP A 306 -10.54 38.93 -9.42
CA ASP A 306 -11.67 39.31 -10.27
C ASP A 306 -13.00 39.19 -9.51
N CYS A 307 -13.21 38.11 -8.73
CA CYS A 307 -14.41 37.92 -7.91
C CYS A 307 -14.52 38.92 -6.76
N VAL A 308 -13.41 39.29 -6.11
CA VAL A 308 -13.44 40.33 -5.08
C VAL A 308 -13.78 41.70 -5.68
N TRP A 309 -13.16 42.07 -6.81
CA TRP A 309 -13.25 43.43 -7.35
C TRP A 309 -14.49 43.71 -8.21
N HIS A 310 -15.02 42.73 -8.94
CA HIS A 310 -16.10 42.98 -9.90
C HIS A 310 -17.51 43.12 -9.29
N ASN A 311 -17.65 42.94 -7.96
CA ASN A 311 -18.87 43.24 -7.21
C ASN A 311 -19.07 44.75 -6.88
N MET A 312 -18.23 45.63 -7.42
CA MET A 312 -18.42 47.07 -7.37
C MET A 312 -19.67 47.53 -8.16
N PRO A 313 -20.44 48.53 -7.68
CA PRO A 313 -21.51 49.14 -8.47
C PRO A 313 -20.99 49.68 -9.82
N ARG A 314 -21.78 49.52 -10.89
CA ARG A 314 -21.49 49.95 -12.29
C ARG A 314 -21.10 51.43 -12.51
N VAL A 315 -20.96 52.22 -11.45
CA VAL A 315 -20.60 53.65 -11.48
C VAL A 315 -19.19 53.89 -12.05
N PHE A 316 -18.32 52.88 -12.08
CA PHE A 316 -16.95 52.96 -12.62
C PHE A 316 -16.68 52.13 -13.89
N GLY A 317 -17.71 51.60 -14.57
CA GLY A 317 -17.57 50.95 -15.88
C GLY A 317 -17.18 49.47 -15.89
N THR A 318 -16.75 48.90 -14.76
CA THR A 318 -16.59 47.44 -14.55
C THR A 318 -17.55 47.00 -13.44
N GLY A 319 -18.68 46.40 -13.79
CA GLY A 319 -19.63 45.93 -12.76
C GLY A 319 -20.42 44.70 -13.22
N GLY A 320 -20.45 43.68 -12.37
CA GLY A 320 -21.13 42.40 -12.56
C GLY A 320 -20.31 41.26 -11.95
N ARG A 321 -20.94 40.20 -11.47
CA ARG A 321 -20.26 39.09 -10.77
C ARG A 321 -19.18 38.45 -11.64
N CYS A 322 -18.07 37.99 -11.06
CA CYS A 322 -16.94 37.45 -11.85
C CYS A 322 -17.35 36.27 -12.74
N HIS A 323 -18.27 35.42 -12.26
CA HIS A 323 -18.78 34.26 -12.98
C HIS A 323 -19.68 34.60 -14.18
N GLU A 324 -20.00 35.88 -14.37
CA GLU A 324 -20.75 36.39 -15.52
C GLU A 324 -19.84 37.14 -16.51
N GLN A 325 -18.57 37.37 -16.16
CA GLN A 325 -17.65 38.15 -16.99
C GLN A 325 -17.05 37.27 -18.10
N PRO A 326 -17.27 37.59 -19.39
CA PRO A 326 -16.73 36.79 -20.49
C PRO A 326 -15.21 36.63 -20.45
N ALA A 327 -14.48 37.67 -20.05
CA ALA A 327 -13.01 37.61 -19.94
C ALA A 327 -12.51 36.59 -18.90
N VAL A 328 -13.22 36.45 -17.77
CA VAL A 328 -12.90 35.46 -16.73
C VAL A 328 -13.21 34.06 -17.24
N LEU A 329 -14.39 33.88 -17.85
CA LEU A 329 -14.85 32.60 -18.36
C LEU A 329 -14.01 32.09 -19.55
N ASP A 330 -13.65 32.97 -20.49
CA ASP A 330 -12.82 32.64 -21.64
C ASP A 330 -11.40 32.25 -21.21
N ARG A 331 -10.78 33.02 -20.29
CA ARG A 331 -9.46 32.68 -19.73
C ARG A 331 -9.48 31.34 -19.03
N LEU A 332 -10.44 31.12 -18.11
CA LEU A 332 -10.57 29.85 -17.39
C LEU A 332 -10.77 28.66 -18.34
N ARG A 333 -11.61 28.82 -19.37
CA ARG A 333 -11.83 27.76 -20.38
C ARG A 333 -10.53 27.42 -21.10
N ASP A 334 -9.81 28.43 -21.57
CA ASP A 334 -8.60 28.23 -22.37
C ASP A 334 -7.47 27.63 -21.52
N ASP A 335 -7.30 28.09 -20.27
CA ASP A 335 -6.31 27.54 -19.35
C ASP A 335 -6.63 26.09 -18.93
N MET A 336 -7.90 25.79 -18.63
CA MET A 336 -8.35 24.42 -18.31
C MET A 336 -8.17 23.46 -19.48
N ALA A 337 -8.35 23.95 -20.71
CA ALA A 337 -8.14 23.15 -21.92
C ALA A 337 -6.67 22.82 -22.17
N GLU A 338 -5.74 23.68 -21.75
CA GLU A 338 -4.30 23.47 -21.91
C GLU A 338 -3.69 22.64 -20.77
N LEU A 339 -4.31 22.63 -19.59
CA LEU A 339 -3.79 21.97 -18.39
C LEU A 339 -3.40 20.49 -18.61
N PRO A 340 -4.17 19.64 -19.32
CA PRO A 340 -3.74 18.28 -19.66
C PRO A 340 -2.40 18.21 -20.39
N ASN A 341 -2.15 19.13 -21.33
CA ASN A 341 -0.89 19.17 -22.09
C ASN A 341 0.27 19.62 -21.21
N ARG A 342 0.02 20.49 -20.23
CA ARG A 342 1.04 20.90 -19.24
C ARG A 342 1.49 19.72 -18.39
N TYR A 343 0.54 18.90 -17.91
CA TYR A 343 0.87 17.68 -17.19
C TYR A 343 1.62 16.67 -18.05
N ASP A 344 1.25 16.51 -19.34
CA ASP A 344 1.99 15.64 -20.26
C ASP A 344 3.45 16.12 -20.42
N ARG A 345 3.69 17.43 -20.49
CA ARG A 345 5.04 18.01 -20.55
C ARG A 345 5.81 17.82 -19.25
N LEU A 346 5.16 17.95 -18.09
CA LEU A 346 5.77 17.64 -16.79
C LEU A 346 6.16 16.16 -16.71
N ALA A 347 5.25 15.23 -17.04
CA ALA A 347 5.52 13.81 -17.04
C ALA A 347 6.66 13.45 -18.01
N ASN A 348 6.69 14.05 -19.20
CA ASN A 348 7.79 13.88 -20.14
C ASN A 348 9.12 14.40 -19.56
N ALA A 349 9.12 15.56 -18.91
CA ALA A 349 10.32 16.11 -18.30
C ALA A 349 10.81 15.24 -17.12
N LEU A 350 9.93 14.67 -16.31
CA LEU A 350 10.35 13.80 -15.22
C LEU A 350 11.03 12.51 -15.71
N THR A 351 10.49 11.90 -16.78
CA THR A 351 10.95 10.60 -17.27
C THR A 351 12.08 10.66 -18.30
N ASN A 352 12.16 11.73 -19.10
CA ASN A 352 13.06 11.78 -20.25
C ASN A 352 14.15 12.85 -20.11
N PRO A 353 15.33 12.62 -20.70
CA PRO A 353 16.33 13.66 -20.86
C PRO A 353 15.77 14.83 -21.67
N THR A 354 16.15 16.04 -21.30
CA THR A 354 15.70 17.25 -22.00
C THR A 354 16.68 17.69 -23.08
N PRO A 355 16.22 18.44 -24.11
CA PRO A 355 17.10 18.94 -25.17
C PRO A 355 18.24 19.84 -24.67
N ASP A 356 18.07 20.51 -23.54
CA ASP A 356 19.06 21.36 -22.87
C ASP A 356 20.03 20.57 -21.96
N GLY A 357 19.97 19.24 -21.98
CA GLY A 357 21.02 18.37 -21.43
C GLY A 357 20.77 17.88 -20.00
N ARG A 358 19.60 18.10 -19.41
CA ARG A 358 19.24 17.47 -18.14
C ARG A 358 18.98 15.98 -18.37
N PRO A 359 19.57 15.06 -17.57
CA PRO A 359 19.27 13.64 -17.67
C PRO A 359 17.83 13.31 -17.20
N ALA A 360 17.39 12.09 -17.50
CA ALA A 360 16.20 11.52 -16.88
C ALA A 360 16.39 11.44 -15.36
N LEU A 361 15.33 11.72 -14.60
CA LEU A 361 15.35 11.55 -13.15
C LEU A 361 15.02 10.09 -12.81
N ASN A 362 15.73 9.51 -11.84
CA ASN A 362 15.39 8.19 -11.32
C ASN A 362 14.31 8.36 -10.24
N ILE A 363 13.04 8.29 -10.62
CA ILE A 363 11.90 8.47 -9.71
C ILE A 363 11.11 7.18 -9.66
N LYS A 364 10.90 6.66 -8.44
CA LYS A 364 10.11 5.45 -8.20
C LYS A 364 8.62 5.75 -8.24
N ASN A 365 8.17 6.78 -7.54
CA ASN A 365 6.76 7.18 -7.49
C ASN A 365 6.60 8.71 -7.53
N VAL A 366 5.58 9.18 -8.25
CA VAL A 366 5.15 10.58 -8.29
C VAL A 366 3.79 10.70 -7.61
N TYR A 367 3.65 11.54 -6.61
CA TYR A 367 2.43 11.77 -5.85
C TYR A 367 1.92 13.19 -6.13
N ILE A 368 0.95 13.32 -7.03
CA ILE A 368 0.35 14.62 -7.35
C ILE A 368 -0.88 14.88 -6.49
N THR A 369 -0.91 16.03 -5.84
CA THR A 369 -1.91 16.37 -4.83
C THR A 369 -3.04 17.21 -5.40
N GLU A 370 -4.27 16.96 -4.95
CA GLU A 370 -5.40 17.85 -5.21
C GLU A 370 -5.32 19.14 -4.36
N TYR A 371 -5.97 20.20 -4.82
CA TYR A 371 -6.13 21.43 -4.03
C TYR A 371 -7.32 21.33 -3.07
N PRO A 372 -7.24 21.92 -1.87
CA PRO A 372 -8.37 22.00 -0.96
C PRO A 372 -9.48 22.90 -1.50
N ASP A 373 -10.72 22.68 -1.05
CA ASP A 373 -11.84 23.59 -1.33
C ASP A 373 -12.05 24.57 -0.16
N PRO A 374 -11.72 25.87 -0.32
CA PRO A 374 -11.89 26.87 0.73
C PRO A 374 -13.33 27.41 0.82
N THR A 375 -14.25 27.02 -0.06
CA THR A 375 -15.56 27.68 -0.18
C THR A 375 -16.59 27.22 0.87
N GLY A 376 -16.24 26.25 1.73
CA GLY A 376 -17.13 25.69 2.74
C GLY A 376 -17.29 26.51 4.02
N ASP A 377 -18.40 26.30 4.72
CA ASP A 377 -18.62 26.69 6.11
C ASP A 377 -18.45 25.51 7.08
N ALA A 378 -18.78 25.70 8.36
CA ALA A 378 -18.66 24.64 9.38
C ALA A 378 -19.60 23.43 9.16
N ASN A 379 -20.65 23.58 8.35
CA ASN A 379 -21.62 22.53 8.05
C ASN A 379 -21.27 21.80 6.73
N GLY A 380 -20.37 22.35 5.92
CA GLY A 380 -20.09 21.89 4.56
C GLY A 380 -20.91 22.60 3.49
N GLU A 381 -21.72 23.59 3.88
CA GLU A 381 -22.45 24.42 2.92
C GLU A 381 -21.53 25.47 2.30
N THR A 382 -21.90 25.95 1.11
CA THR A 382 -21.15 27.04 0.46
C THR A 382 -21.25 28.31 1.31
N CYS A 383 -20.11 28.96 1.52
CA CYS A 383 -20.02 30.18 2.29
C CYS A 383 -20.91 31.31 1.72
N SER A 384 -21.53 32.09 2.61
CA SER A 384 -22.32 33.26 2.25
C SER A 384 -21.52 34.50 1.84
N SER A 385 -20.30 34.66 2.38
CA SER A 385 -19.44 35.81 2.10
C SER A 385 -18.00 35.50 2.47
N MET A 386 -17.08 35.61 1.51
CA MET A 386 -15.64 35.44 1.71
C MET A 386 -14.91 36.74 1.38
N LEU A 387 -13.77 36.98 2.04
CA LEU A 387 -12.88 38.11 1.74
C LEU A 387 -13.49 39.52 1.91
N GLY A 388 -14.68 39.65 2.52
CA GLY A 388 -15.29 40.97 2.79
C GLY A 388 -14.53 41.85 3.80
N GLU A 389 -13.56 41.27 4.51
CA GLU A 389 -12.71 41.94 5.50
C GLU A 389 -11.59 42.80 4.89
N ILE A 390 -11.37 42.72 3.58
CA ILE A 390 -10.28 43.42 2.88
C ILE A 390 -10.54 44.92 2.78
N VAL A 391 -11.81 45.33 2.73
CA VAL A 391 -12.20 46.74 2.59
C VAL A 391 -12.89 47.23 3.87
N PRO A 392 -12.32 48.20 4.61
CA PRO A 392 -12.97 48.75 5.79
C PRO A 392 -14.30 49.43 5.43
N ALA A 393 -15.27 49.38 6.34
CA ALA A 393 -16.52 50.12 6.22
C ALA A 393 -16.25 51.64 6.20
N THR A 394 -16.21 52.23 5.01
CA THR A 394 -16.17 53.69 4.82
C THR A 394 -17.60 54.23 4.67
N PRO A 395 -17.86 55.56 4.70
CA PRO A 395 -19.21 56.11 4.53
C PRO A 395 -19.78 55.93 3.10
N PHE A 396 -19.00 55.39 2.16
CA PHE A 396 -19.49 54.88 0.89
C PHE A 396 -19.82 53.40 1.07
N ASP A 397 -21.01 52.98 0.62
CA ASP A 397 -21.56 51.62 0.78
C ASP A 397 -20.74 50.57 -0.01
N PHE A 398 -19.54 50.25 0.49
CA PHE A 398 -18.64 49.20 0.01
C PHE A 398 -19.00 47.82 0.60
N ALA A 399 -20.17 47.67 1.24
CA ALA A 399 -20.69 46.41 1.76
C ALA A 399 -20.91 45.32 0.69
N LYS A 400 -20.43 45.53 -0.54
CA LYS A 400 -20.55 44.65 -1.70
C LYS A 400 -19.20 44.12 -2.20
N ILE A 401 -18.05 44.56 -1.69
CA ILE A 401 -16.74 44.01 -2.11
C ILE A 401 -16.43 42.75 -1.30
N HIS A 402 -16.82 41.60 -1.82
CA HIS A 402 -16.60 40.27 -1.25
C HIS A 402 -16.82 39.24 -2.36
N ILE A 403 -16.47 37.98 -2.12
CA ILE A 403 -16.98 36.86 -2.92
C ILE A 403 -18.30 36.43 -2.29
N ASP A 404 -19.40 36.52 -3.06
CA ASP A 404 -20.72 36.13 -2.57
C ASP A 404 -20.96 34.61 -2.68
N ARG A 405 -22.10 34.14 -2.15
CA ARG A 405 -22.45 32.71 -2.18
C ARG A 405 -22.48 32.12 -3.60
N ASP A 406 -22.99 32.87 -4.56
CA ASP A 406 -23.17 32.37 -5.93
C ASP A 406 -21.81 32.28 -6.64
N GLU A 407 -20.92 33.25 -6.38
CA GLU A 407 -19.53 33.19 -6.86
C GLU A 407 -18.72 32.08 -6.18
N ALA A 408 -18.91 31.85 -4.87
CA ALA A 408 -18.26 30.74 -4.18
C ALA A 408 -18.76 29.37 -4.69
N GLU A 409 -20.06 29.24 -4.95
CA GLU A 409 -20.64 28.02 -5.54
C GLU A 409 -20.14 27.80 -6.98
N TRP A 410 -20.06 28.87 -7.77
CA TRP A 410 -19.46 28.81 -9.10
C TRP A 410 -18.00 28.40 -9.04
N ALA A 411 -17.19 28.98 -8.14
CA ALA A 411 -15.77 28.66 -8.00
C ALA A 411 -15.56 27.19 -7.61
N ARG A 412 -16.35 26.67 -6.67
CA ARG A 412 -16.35 25.24 -6.31
C ARG A 412 -16.61 24.36 -7.54
N ASN A 413 -17.69 24.62 -8.26
CA ASN A 413 -18.19 23.74 -9.31
C ASN A 413 -17.46 23.89 -10.66
N SER A 414 -16.94 25.08 -10.95
CA SER A 414 -16.40 25.42 -12.27
C SER A 414 -14.88 25.60 -12.27
N VAL A 415 -14.26 25.75 -11.09
CA VAL A 415 -12.80 25.95 -10.98
C VAL A 415 -12.16 24.80 -10.18
N ILE A 416 -12.54 24.63 -8.91
CA ILE A 416 -11.83 23.72 -7.99
C ILE A 416 -12.09 22.25 -8.36
N ILE A 417 -13.35 21.85 -8.53
CA ILE A 417 -13.68 20.47 -8.93
C ILE A 417 -13.06 20.12 -10.29
N PRO A 418 -13.18 20.95 -11.36
CA PRO A 418 -12.51 20.68 -12.63
C PRO A 418 -10.98 20.64 -12.55
N LEU A 419 -10.36 21.52 -11.76
CA LEU A 419 -8.90 21.49 -11.52
C LEU A 419 -8.46 20.15 -10.90
N ASN A 420 -9.13 19.74 -9.82
CA ASN A 420 -8.82 18.48 -9.14
C ASN A 420 -9.13 17.26 -10.02
N ASN A 421 -10.15 17.34 -10.89
CA ASN A 421 -10.40 16.32 -11.90
C ASN A 421 -9.24 16.24 -12.90
N ALA A 422 -8.75 17.37 -13.42
CA ALA A 422 -7.61 17.38 -14.35
C ALA A 422 -6.33 16.81 -13.71
N ILE A 423 -6.10 17.08 -12.41
CA ILE A 423 -4.99 16.49 -11.64
C ILE A 423 -5.14 14.97 -11.53
N ARG A 424 -6.33 14.48 -11.15
CA ARG A 424 -6.61 13.04 -11.06
C ARG A 424 -6.44 12.37 -12.42
N ASP A 425 -6.99 12.95 -13.47
CA ASP A 425 -6.91 12.41 -14.83
C ASP A 425 -5.46 12.38 -15.33
N ALA A 426 -4.61 13.35 -14.94
CA ALA A 426 -3.18 13.34 -15.23
C ALA A 426 -2.45 12.20 -14.49
N ALA A 427 -2.76 11.98 -13.21
CA ALA A 427 -2.21 10.86 -12.45
C ALA A 427 -2.61 9.50 -13.05
N GLU A 428 -3.88 9.35 -13.47
CA GLU A 428 -4.37 8.15 -14.12
C GLU A 428 -3.68 7.91 -15.47
N ARG A 429 -3.51 8.96 -16.28
CA ARG A 429 -2.88 8.89 -17.61
C ARG A 429 -1.39 8.55 -17.54
N HIS A 430 -0.70 8.88 -16.45
CA HIS A 430 0.74 8.67 -16.28
C HIS A 430 1.07 7.61 -15.22
N ALA A 431 0.11 6.74 -14.91
CA ALA A 431 0.27 5.69 -13.92
C ALA A 431 1.33 4.64 -14.30
N ASP A 432 1.52 4.42 -15.60
CA ASP A 432 2.61 3.61 -16.16
C ASP A 432 4.00 4.18 -15.82
N LYS A 433 4.06 5.46 -15.44
CA LYS A 433 5.26 6.17 -14.99
C LYS A 433 5.28 6.39 -13.47
N GLY A 434 4.48 5.62 -12.73
CA GLY A 434 4.42 5.68 -11.26
C GLY A 434 3.68 6.89 -10.68
N TRP A 435 2.80 7.55 -11.45
CA TRP A 435 1.97 8.64 -10.91
C TRP A 435 0.79 8.12 -10.08
N HIS A 436 0.59 8.75 -8.93
CA HIS A 436 -0.45 8.48 -7.96
C HIS A 436 -1.17 9.77 -7.59
N PHE A 437 -2.50 9.71 -7.49
CA PHE A 437 -3.32 10.82 -7.07
C PHE A 437 -3.47 10.84 -5.55
N VAL A 438 -3.04 11.92 -4.90
CA VAL A 438 -3.27 12.12 -3.46
C VAL A 438 -4.60 12.81 -3.26
N THR A 439 -5.60 12.02 -2.88
CA THR A 439 -6.99 12.45 -2.66
C THR A 439 -7.31 12.69 -1.18
N GLY A 440 -8.50 13.21 -0.90
CA GLY A 440 -9.03 13.42 0.45
C GLY A 440 -8.53 14.69 1.13
N ILE A 441 -7.78 15.54 0.42
CA ILE A 441 -7.37 16.87 0.91
C ILE A 441 -8.59 17.80 0.82
N SER A 442 -9.22 17.89 -0.35
CA SER A 442 -10.41 18.72 -0.60
C SER A 442 -11.59 18.32 0.27
N GLU A 443 -11.84 17.01 0.40
CA GLU A 443 -12.92 16.48 1.24
C GLU A 443 -12.77 16.88 2.71
N GLN A 444 -11.56 16.83 3.27
CA GLN A 444 -11.34 17.22 4.66
C GLN A 444 -11.56 18.72 4.89
N PHE A 445 -11.38 19.56 3.87
CA PHE A 445 -11.64 21.00 3.98
C PHE A 445 -13.12 21.35 3.92
N ALA A 446 -14.01 20.43 3.54
CA ALA A 446 -15.43 20.72 3.34
C ALA A 446 -16.07 21.43 4.55
N ARG A 447 -15.76 21.00 5.79
CA ARG A 447 -16.26 21.62 7.04
C ARG A 447 -15.27 22.58 7.72
N HIS A 448 -14.12 22.80 7.09
CA HIS A 448 -13.03 23.63 7.57
C HIS A 448 -12.67 24.72 6.54
N GLY A 449 -13.60 25.04 5.64
CA GLY A 449 -13.44 26.10 4.65
C GLY A 449 -13.36 27.49 5.28
N TYR A 450 -13.26 28.52 4.45
CA TYR A 450 -13.03 29.92 4.85
C TYR A 450 -14.00 30.39 5.93
N CYS A 451 -15.26 29.96 5.87
CA CYS A 451 -16.34 30.44 6.73
C CYS A 451 -16.63 29.54 7.93
N ALA A 452 -15.84 28.48 8.11
CA ALA A 452 -15.85 27.73 9.34
C ALA A 452 -15.25 28.55 10.49
N ASN A 453 -15.69 28.28 11.73
CA ASN A 453 -15.04 28.84 12.91
C ASN A 453 -13.66 28.20 13.12
N ASP A 454 -13.58 26.87 12.98
CA ASP A 454 -12.33 26.11 12.90
C ASP A 454 -11.88 26.04 11.43
N ASN A 455 -11.61 27.19 10.82
CA ASN A 455 -11.18 27.26 9.44
C ASN A 455 -9.73 26.78 9.28
N TRP A 456 -9.43 26.19 8.13
CA TRP A 456 -8.10 25.76 7.73
C TRP A 456 -7.54 26.63 6.60
N VAL A 457 -8.11 27.82 6.38
CA VAL A 457 -7.80 28.69 5.25
C VAL A 457 -7.31 30.03 5.79
N VAL A 458 -6.08 30.42 5.45
CA VAL A 458 -5.49 31.70 5.87
C VAL A 458 -6.33 32.85 5.32
N ARG A 459 -6.81 33.70 6.23
CA ARG A 459 -7.57 34.91 5.90
C ARG A 459 -6.63 36.11 5.66
N PRO A 460 -7.08 37.16 4.95
CA PRO A 460 -6.34 38.40 4.73
C PRO A 460 -5.58 38.94 5.96
N TYR A 461 -6.29 39.07 7.09
CA TYR A 461 -5.69 39.56 8.33
C TYR A 461 -4.62 38.62 8.90
N GLU A 462 -4.85 37.31 8.79
CA GLU A 462 -3.90 36.29 9.24
C GLU A 462 -2.66 36.30 8.37
N SER A 463 -2.81 36.39 7.03
CA SER A 463 -1.68 36.53 6.10
C SER A 463 -0.83 37.76 6.46
N ALA A 464 -1.45 38.92 6.66
CA ALA A 464 -0.73 40.14 7.02
C ALA A 464 0.03 40.02 8.35
N ARG A 465 -0.51 39.27 9.32
CA ARG A 465 0.15 39.04 10.62
C ARG A 465 1.21 37.95 10.59
N GLN A 466 1.01 36.90 9.81
CA GLN A 466 1.90 35.76 9.77
C GLN A 466 3.10 36.06 8.89
N GLN A 467 2.88 36.49 7.65
CA GLN A 467 3.94 36.68 6.65
C GLN A 467 4.25 38.12 6.25
N GLY A 468 3.31 39.06 6.43
CA GLY A 468 3.47 40.44 5.95
C GLY A 468 2.68 40.72 4.65
N PRO A 469 2.78 41.94 4.12
CA PRO A 469 4.03 42.62 3.77
C PRO A 469 4.70 43.43 4.90
N VAL A 470 6.03 43.59 4.82
CA VAL A 470 6.85 44.38 5.75
C VAL A 470 6.87 45.86 5.30
N TRP A 471 5.85 46.66 5.65
CA TRP A 471 5.87 48.08 5.33
C TRP A 471 6.25 48.98 6.51
N LYS A 472 7.28 49.82 6.30
CA LYS A 472 7.55 51.04 7.05
C LYS A 472 6.78 52.20 6.41
N THR A 473 5.55 52.53 6.82
CA THR A 473 4.87 53.72 6.29
C THR A 473 4.71 54.81 7.35
N THR A 474 5.62 55.77 7.27
CA THR A 474 5.59 57.09 7.91
C THR A 474 4.54 58.02 7.25
N THR A 475 3.26 57.63 7.22
CA THR A 475 2.20 58.62 6.96
C THR A 475 1.13 58.57 8.04
N SER A 476 0.96 59.73 8.66
CA SER A 476 0.39 59.98 9.98
C SER A 476 -1.14 59.85 10.05
N TRP A 477 -1.74 58.85 9.39
CA TRP A 477 -3.19 58.61 9.44
C TRP A 477 -3.54 57.11 9.42
N GLY A 478 -3.48 56.45 10.59
CA GLY A 478 -4.33 55.29 10.94
C GLY A 478 -3.76 53.87 10.73
N PRO A 479 -4.31 52.85 11.45
CA PRO A 479 -3.83 51.47 11.46
C PRO A 479 -4.01 50.71 10.12
N ILE A 480 -3.31 49.58 10.01
CA ILE A 480 -3.17 48.55 8.94
C ILE A 480 -4.42 48.27 8.07
N PHE A 481 -4.85 49.15 7.15
CA PHE A 481 -6.18 48.93 6.51
C PHE A 481 -6.36 49.24 5.01
N LEU A 482 -5.31 49.52 4.23
CA LEU A 482 -5.40 49.56 2.76
C LEU A 482 -4.22 48.81 2.14
N LEU A 483 -4.18 47.49 2.33
CA LEU A 483 -3.21 46.63 1.66
C LEU A 483 -3.87 45.97 0.45
N GLU A 484 -3.19 46.05 -0.69
CA GLU A 484 -3.58 45.35 -1.91
C GLU A 484 -3.54 43.83 -1.62
N LEU A 485 -4.60 43.09 -1.95
CA LEU A 485 -4.63 41.63 -1.84
C LEU A 485 -3.40 40.95 -2.43
N ARG A 486 -2.83 41.53 -3.49
CA ARG A 486 -1.61 41.08 -4.17
C ARG A 486 -0.38 41.08 -3.26
N GLU A 487 -0.39 41.86 -2.19
CA GLU A 487 0.70 41.90 -1.21
C GLU A 487 0.47 40.90 -0.06
N GLN A 488 -0.77 40.45 0.16
CA GLN A 488 -1.16 39.46 1.17
C GLN A 488 -1.15 38.03 0.61
N LYS A 489 0.00 37.61 0.10
CA LYS A 489 0.15 36.41 -0.74
C LYS A 489 -0.27 35.08 -0.10
N GLY A 490 -0.31 35.01 1.23
CA GLY A 490 -0.74 33.85 2.02
C GLY A 490 -2.26 33.66 2.07
N THR A 491 -3.03 34.69 1.71
CA THR A 491 -4.50 34.63 1.69
C THR A 491 -5.01 33.46 0.84
N MET A 492 -6.06 32.78 1.30
CA MET A 492 -6.67 31.60 0.67
C MET A 492 -5.83 30.32 0.65
N HIS A 493 -4.62 30.32 1.23
CA HIS A 493 -3.81 29.11 1.38
C HIS A 493 -4.20 28.31 2.63
N PRO A 494 -3.81 27.03 2.75
CA PRO A 494 -3.98 26.27 3.97
C PRO A 494 -3.25 26.95 5.12
N ASN A 495 -3.88 27.13 6.28
CA ASN A 495 -3.16 27.51 7.51
C ASN A 495 -2.45 26.27 8.11
N ALA A 496 -1.78 26.42 9.26
CA ALA A 496 -1.02 25.32 9.86
C ALA A 496 -1.87 24.07 10.17
N ALA A 497 -3.16 24.24 10.49
CA ALA A 497 -4.07 23.11 10.67
C ALA A 497 -4.42 22.45 9.33
N GLY A 498 -4.67 23.25 8.29
CA GLY A 498 -4.86 22.78 6.92
C GLY A 498 -3.64 22.05 6.35
N GLN A 499 -2.43 22.58 6.56
CA GLN A 499 -1.19 21.92 6.15
C GLN A 499 -0.98 20.58 6.87
N ARG A 500 -1.35 20.46 8.15
CA ARG A 500 -1.37 19.15 8.83
C ARG A 500 -2.39 18.19 8.22
N ALA A 501 -3.54 18.68 7.76
CA ALA A 501 -4.55 17.85 7.09
C ALA A 501 -4.10 17.38 5.71
N TYR A 502 -3.42 18.25 4.96
CA TYR A 502 -2.71 17.91 3.74
C TYR A 502 -1.67 16.82 4.01
N ALA A 503 -0.80 17.03 5.01
CA ALA A 503 0.27 16.09 5.37
C ALA A 503 -0.25 14.69 5.67
N ARG A 504 -1.39 14.56 6.38
CA ARG A 504 -2.00 13.25 6.66
C ARG A 504 -2.35 12.47 5.40
N GLN A 505 -2.83 13.13 4.34
CA GLN A 505 -3.15 12.44 3.08
C GLN A 505 -1.89 12.06 2.29
N VAL A 506 -0.87 12.91 2.34
CA VAL A 506 0.44 12.55 1.78
C VAL A 506 1.03 11.33 2.49
N VAL A 507 1.06 11.32 3.84
CA VAL A 507 1.52 10.15 4.61
C VAL A 507 0.71 8.92 4.26
N LYS A 508 -0.62 9.04 4.18
CA LYS A 508 -1.50 7.93 3.80
C LYS A 508 -1.13 7.39 2.40
N ALA A 509 -0.90 8.26 1.42
CA ALA A 509 -0.52 7.83 0.08
C ALA A 509 0.86 7.17 0.04
N LEU A 510 1.87 7.77 0.68
CA LEU A 510 3.25 7.27 0.70
C LEU A 510 3.37 5.94 1.44
N THR A 511 2.67 5.78 2.56
CA THR A 511 2.71 4.53 3.35
C THR A 511 1.78 3.45 2.81
N ALA A 512 0.73 3.81 2.05
CA ALA A 512 -0.12 2.82 1.41
C ALA A 512 0.51 2.18 0.17
N ALA A 513 1.41 2.87 -0.53
CA ALA A 513 2.22 2.25 -1.60
C ALA A 513 3.10 1.10 -1.07
N ASP A 514 3.45 1.15 0.22
CA ASP A 514 4.20 0.11 0.95
C ASP A 514 3.28 -0.78 1.84
N GLY A 515 1.95 -0.55 1.83
CA GLY A 515 0.96 -1.25 2.65
C GLY A 515 0.43 -2.55 2.02
N PRO A 516 -0.29 -3.41 2.78
CA PRO A 516 -0.93 -4.59 2.18
C PRO A 516 -1.95 -4.13 1.13
N GLY A 517 -1.76 -4.59 -0.11
CA GLY A 517 -2.69 -4.30 -1.20
C GLY A 517 -4.05 -4.99 -1.02
N PRO A 518 -4.89 -4.99 -2.07
CA PRO A 518 -6.23 -5.55 -2.00
C PRO A 518 -6.29 -6.95 -1.42
N SER A 519 -7.19 -7.16 -0.46
CA SER A 519 -7.43 -8.47 0.15
C SER A 519 -8.25 -9.36 -0.78
N PHE A 520 -8.07 -10.68 -0.69
CA PHE A 520 -8.83 -11.67 -1.45
C PHE A 520 -9.51 -12.67 -0.53
N THR A 521 -10.70 -13.10 -0.91
CA THR A 521 -11.44 -14.20 -0.26
C THR A 521 -11.98 -15.16 -1.31
N ALA A 522 -12.02 -16.45 -0.98
CA ALA A 522 -12.53 -17.50 -1.83
C ALA A 522 -13.67 -18.25 -1.14
N SER A 523 -14.71 -18.60 -1.89
CA SER A 523 -15.82 -19.42 -1.43
C SER A 523 -16.31 -20.33 -2.54
N THR A 524 -16.67 -21.56 -2.22
CA THR A 524 -17.27 -22.51 -3.17
C THR A 524 -18.79 -22.32 -3.29
N THR A 525 -19.27 -21.10 -3.08
CA THR A 525 -20.69 -20.74 -3.16
C THR A 525 -20.89 -19.56 -4.09
N SER A 526 -21.98 -19.57 -4.84
CA SER A 526 -22.44 -18.45 -5.67
C SER A 526 -23.93 -18.24 -5.47
N GLY A 527 -24.28 -17.13 -4.81
CA GLY A 527 -25.67 -16.85 -4.42
C GLY A 527 -26.24 -17.96 -3.53
N ALA A 528 -27.31 -18.61 -3.99
CA ALA A 528 -27.98 -19.71 -3.28
C ALA A 528 -27.47 -21.11 -3.67
N ILE A 529 -26.42 -21.19 -4.49
CA ILE A 529 -25.84 -22.44 -4.99
C ILE A 529 -24.49 -22.66 -4.31
N ALA A 530 -24.24 -23.87 -3.83
CA ALA A 530 -22.98 -24.26 -3.20
C ALA A 530 -22.40 -25.50 -3.88
N SER A 531 -21.10 -25.49 -4.16
CA SER A 531 -20.41 -26.70 -4.62
C SER A 531 -20.34 -27.72 -3.49
N ARG A 532 -20.60 -28.98 -3.84
CA ARG A 532 -20.34 -30.12 -2.96
C ARG A 532 -18.85 -30.40 -2.94
N VAL A 533 -18.31 -30.56 -1.74
CA VAL A 533 -16.91 -30.93 -1.52
C VAL A 533 -16.85 -32.42 -1.22
N GLY A 534 -16.26 -33.18 -2.12
CA GLY A 534 -15.94 -34.59 -1.99
C GLY A 534 -14.62 -34.83 -1.23
N ALA A 535 -14.12 -36.05 -1.32
CA ALA A 535 -12.85 -36.43 -0.71
C ALA A 535 -11.69 -35.60 -1.28
N ALA A 536 -10.63 -35.40 -0.49
CA ALA A 536 -9.42 -34.65 -0.86
C ALA A 536 -9.64 -33.23 -1.45
N GLY A 537 -10.81 -32.63 -1.19
CA GLY A 537 -11.17 -31.28 -1.64
C GLY A 537 -11.68 -31.18 -3.08
N TRP A 538 -12.01 -32.30 -3.73
CA TRP A 538 -12.62 -32.30 -5.07
C TRP A 538 -14.04 -31.74 -5.04
N LEU A 539 -14.38 -30.87 -6.00
CA LEU A 539 -15.73 -30.37 -6.18
C LEU A 539 -16.52 -31.35 -7.06
N THR A 540 -17.59 -31.93 -6.52
CA THR A 540 -18.32 -33.03 -7.17
C THR A 540 -19.65 -32.64 -7.78
N GLY A 541 -19.94 -31.34 -7.83
CA GLY A 541 -21.17 -30.79 -8.35
C GLY A 541 -21.69 -29.65 -7.47
N VAL A 542 -22.97 -29.29 -7.62
CA VAL A 542 -23.63 -28.21 -6.89
C VAL A 542 -24.91 -28.65 -6.22
N CYS A 543 -25.27 -28.00 -5.12
CA CYS A 543 -26.60 -28.06 -4.53
C CYS A 543 -27.17 -26.66 -4.34
N ASP A 544 -28.47 -26.51 -4.52
CA ASP A 544 -29.21 -25.30 -4.19
C ASP A 544 -29.73 -25.32 -2.74
N ALA A 545 -30.17 -24.16 -2.26
CA ALA A 545 -30.79 -24.02 -0.94
C ALA A 545 -32.09 -24.82 -0.74
N GLY A 546 -32.72 -25.29 -1.83
CA GLY A 546 -33.91 -26.14 -1.82
C GLY A 546 -33.61 -27.63 -1.71
N GLY A 547 -32.33 -28.01 -1.69
CA GLY A 547 -31.87 -29.41 -1.62
C GLY A 547 -31.76 -30.10 -2.98
N GLY A 548 -31.94 -29.39 -4.09
CA GLY A 548 -31.69 -29.89 -5.44
C GLY A 548 -30.19 -29.98 -5.69
N CYS A 549 -29.69 -31.17 -6.02
CA CYS A 549 -28.28 -31.42 -6.25
C CYS A 549 -28.04 -31.92 -7.68
N ALA A 550 -27.04 -31.37 -8.37
CA ALA A 550 -26.61 -31.77 -9.70
C ALA A 550 -25.09 -31.98 -9.74
N SER A 551 -24.61 -32.83 -10.65
CA SER A 551 -23.19 -33.09 -10.87
C SER A 551 -22.74 -32.62 -12.25
N ASP A 552 -23.36 -31.57 -12.78
CA ASP A 552 -23.08 -31.03 -14.12
C ASP A 552 -22.08 -29.87 -14.11
N ARG A 553 -21.87 -29.23 -12.94
CA ARG A 553 -20.91 -28.14 -12.75
C ARG A 553 -20.51 -27.94 -11.29
N ALA A 554 -19.43 -27.21 -11.08
CA ALA A 554 -19.02 -26.63 -9.80
C ALA A 554 -19.04 -25.09 -9.89
N VAL A 555 -19.21 -24.43 -8.75
CA VAL A 555 -19.16 -22.96 -8.61
C VAL A 555 -18.10 -22.49 -7.62
N LEU A 556 -17.47 -21.36 -7.95
CA LEU A 556 -16.49 -20.65 -7.13
C LEU A 556 -16.79 -19.15 -7.19
N THR A 557 -16.74 -18.49 -6.04
CA THR A 557 -16.77 -17.04 -5.95
C THR A 557 -15.48 -16.55 -5.29
N ILE A 558 -14.78 -15.67 -6.01
CA ILE A 558 -13.62 -14.93 -5.49
C ILE A 558 -14.03 -13.47 -5.32
N ALA A 559 -13.72 -12.88 -4.18
CA ALA A 559 -14.00 -11.49 -3.90
C ALA A 559 -12.73 -10.76 -3.48
N THR A 560 -12.56 -9.52 -3.97
CA THR A 560 -11.48 -8.63 -3.55
C THR A 560 -12.02 -7.30 -3.06
N PHE A 561 -11.34 -6.73 -2.06
CA PHE A 561 -11.70 -5.48 -1.41
C PHE A 561 -10.47 -4.76 -0.89
N ASP A 562 -10.52 -3.44 -0.98
CA ASP A 562 -9.58 -2.53 -0.34
C ASP A 562 -10.33 -1.31 0.21
N ALA A 563 -9.97 -0.87 1.41
CA ALA A 563 -10.57 0.29 2.06
C ALA A 563 -10.28 1.61 1.32
N ALA A 564 -9.18 1.67 0.57
CA ALA A 564 -8.84 2.78 -0.31
C ALA A 564 -9.60 2.74 -1.65
N GLY A 565 -10.40 1.70 -1.92
CA GLY A 565 -11.08 1.48 -3.19
C GLY A 565 -10.19 0.77 -4.22
N LEU A 566 -10.83 0.06 -5.16
CA LEU A 566 -10.14 -0.72 -6.18
C LEU A 566 -9.93 0.10 -7.47
N ARG A 567 -8.72 0.03 -8.02
CA ARG A 567 -8.32 0.64 -9.28
C ARG A 567 -8.49 -0.29 -10.47
N GLY A 568 -8.16 -1.57 -10.29
CA GLY A 568 -8.23 -2.56 -11.34
C GLY A 568 -8.20 -3.98 -10.77
N ALA A 569 -8.80 -4.91 -11.50
CA ALA A 569 -8.86 -6.32 -11.12
C ALA A 569 -8.87 -7.22 -12.36
N SER A 570 -8.09 -8.30 -12.35
CA SER A 570 -7.96 -9.24 -13.47
C SER A 570 -7.98 -10.70 -13.01
N LEU A 571 -8.31 -11.59 -13.95
CA LEU A 571 -8.41 -13.04 -13.76
C LEU A 571 -7.83 -13.75 -14.98
N THR A 572 -7.00 -14.78 -14.76
CA THR A 572 -6.61 -15.76 -15.77
C THR A 572 -6.86 -17.18 -15.30
N VAL A 573 -7.17 -18.07 -16.24
CA VAL A 573 -7.45 -19.48 -16.01
C VAL A 573 -6.45 -20.30 -16.80
N ASN A 574 -5.66 -21.14 -16.14
CA ASN A 574 -4.57 -21.91 -16.74
C ASN A 574 -3.61 -21.04 -17.59
N GLY A 575 -3.39 -19.79 -17.17
CA GLY A 575 -2.55 -18.82 -17.87
C GLY A 575 -3.18 -18.15 -19.10
N ALA A 576 -4.46 -18.43 -19.42
CA ALA A 576 -5.21 -17.81 -20.51
C ALA A 576 -6.35 -16.93 -20.00
N ASP A 577 -6.93 -16.11 -20.88
CA ASP A 577 -8.20 -15.42 -20.61
C ASP A 577 -9.30 -16.46 -20.34
N CYS A 578 -10.15 -16.22 -19.34
CA CYS A 578 -11.24 -17.13 -19.00
C CYS A 578 -12.14 -17.45 -20.20
N ALA A 579 -12.39 -16.47 -21.08
CA ALA A 579 -13.21 -16.69 -22.28
C ALA A 579 -12.62 -17.72 -23.26
N ALA A 580 -11.31 -18.02 -23.17
CA ALA A 580 -10.61 -18.97 -24.02
C ALA A 580 -10.55 -20.39 -23.43
N VAL A 581 -10.96 -20.59 -22.18
CA VAL A 581 -10.89 -21.90 -21.51
C VAL A 581 -12.22 -22.63 -21.62
N ALA A 582 -12.23 -23.74 -22.35
CA ALA A 582 -13.43 -24.54 -22.55
C ALA A 582 -13.95 -25.12 -21.23
N GLY A 583 -15.26 -25.06 -21.01
CA GLY A 583 -15.90 -25.58 -19.81
C GLY A 583 -15.79 -24.69 -18.57
N VAL A 584 -15.22 -23.48 -18.70
CA VAL A 584 -15.16 -22.49 -17.61
C VAL A 584 -15.90 -21.23 -18.05
N THR A 585 -16.79 -20.72 -17.20
CA THR A 585 -17.49 -19.45 -17.43
C THR A 585 -17.21 -18.51 -16.25
N CYS A 586 -16.76 -17.29 -16.54
CA CYS A 586 -16.51 -16.28 -15.53
C CYS A 586 -17.42 -15.06 -15.75
N ALA A 587 -18.03 -14.58 -14.67
CA ALA A 587 -18.70 -13.30 -14.60
C ALA A 587 -18.04 -12.46 -13.51
N ALA A 588 -17.94 -11.14 -13.72
CA ALA A 588 -17.37 -10.23 -12.73
C ALA A 588 -18.26 -9.01 -12.53
N ALA A 589 -18.38 -8.55 -11.29
CA ALA A 589 -19.16 -7.37 -10.95
C ALA A 589 -18.58 -6.63 -9.73
N LEU A 590 -18.60 -5.30 -9.78
CA LEU A 590 -18.38 -4.45 -8.60
C LEU A 590 -19.70 -4.28 -7.86
N GLY A 591 -19.75 -4.72 -6.60
CA GLY A 591 -20.90 -4.50 -5.74
C GLY A 591 -20.99 -3.07 -5.23
N SER A 592 -22.19 -2.64 -4.82
CA SER A 592 -22.41 -1.32 -4.18
C SER A 592 -21.71 -1.19 -2.82
N ASP A 593 -21.22 -2.30 -2.27
CA ASP A 593 -20.40 -2.39 -1.07
C ASP A 593 -18.90 -2.16 -1.35
N GLY A 594 -18.53 -1.85 -2.59
CA GLY A 594 -17.13 -1.62 -2.99
C GLY A 594 -16.32 -2.91 -3.16
N VAL A 595 -16.97 -4.08 -3.09
CA VAL A 595 -16.31 -5.38 -3.24
C VAL A 595 -16.44 -5.87 -4.67
N TYR A 596 -15.32 -6.18 -5.32
CA TYR A 596 -15.30 -6.74 -6.67
C TYR A 596 -15.36 -8.27 -6.61
N ARG A 597 -16.32 -8.89 -7.30
CA ARG A 597 -16.59 -10.33 -7.22
C ARG A 597 -16.49 -10.99 -8.57
N TRP A 598 -15.72 -12.06 -8.66
CA TRP A 598 -15.78 -13.03 -9.74
C TRP A 598 -16.67 -14.20 -9.33
N THR A 599 -17.62 -14.54 -10.19
CA THR A 599 -18.42 -15.77 -10.12
C THR A 599 -17.99 -16.68 -11.26
N ILE A 600 -17.56 -17.89 -10.91
CA ILE A 600 -16.96 -18.84 -11.84
C ILE A 600 -17.79 -20.12 -11.79
N GLU A 601 -18.22 -20.59 -12.95
CA GLU A 601 -18.81 -21.92 -13.14
C GLU A 601 -17.84 -22.81 -13.92
N ILE A 602 -17.66 -24.05 -13.47
CA ILE A 602 -16.75 -25.03 -14.05
C ILE A 602 -17.56 -26.29 -14.38
N ALA A 603 -17.69 -26.60 -15.67
CA ALA A 603 -18.46 -27.73 -16.19
C ALA A 603 -17.56 -28.81 -16.82
N ALA A 604 -16.27 -28.81 -16.47
CA ALA A 604 -15.29 -29.76 -16.96
C ALA A 604 -14.45 -30.32 -15.81
N ASP A 605 -14.22 -31.62 -15.84
CA ASP A 605 -13.35 -32.31 -14.90
C ASP A 605 -11.90 -31.84 -15.06
N GLY A 606 -11.16 -31.82 -13.95
CA GLY A 606 -9.74 -31.50 -13.94
C GLY A 606 -9.34 -30.54 -12.84
N ILE A 607 -8.06 -30.16 -12.87
CA ILE A 607 -7.51 -29.12 -12.01
C ILE A 607 -7.44 -27.83 -12.83
N HIS A 608 -8.16 -26.80 -12.36
CA HIS A 608 -8.22 -25.49 -12.99
C HIS A 608 -7.47 -24.49 -12.10
N GLN A 609 -6.39 -23.91 -12.64
CA GLN A 609 -5.56 -22.94 -11.93
C GLN A 609 -6.07 -21.53 -12.20
N PHE A 610 -6.54 -20.85 -11.18
CA PHE A 610 -7.01 -19.47 -11.27
C PHE A 610 -5.97 -18.54 -10.67
N ALA A 611 -5.60 -17.48 -11.40
CA ALA A 611 -4.76 -16.40 -10.90
C ALA A 611 -5.51 -15.07 -10.99
N PHE A 612 -5.57 -14.38 -9.87
CA PHE A 612 -6.22 -13.10 -9.70
C PHE A 612 -5.18 -12.04 -9.36
N ALA A 613 -5.37 -10.84 -9.88
CA ALA A 613 -4.61 -9.67 -9.49
C ALA A 613 -5.54 -8.48 -9.29
N ALA A 614 -5.25 -7.64 -8.31
CA ALA A 614 -5.99 -6.41 -8.08
C ALA A 614 -5.05 -5.31 -7.59
N SER A 615 -5.37 -4.07 -7.94
CA SER A 615 -4.70 -2.87 -7.44
C SER A 615 -5.72 -1.93 -6.80
N ASN A 616 -5.29 -1.19 -5.79
CA ASN A 616 -6.11 -0.17 -5.13
C ASN A 616 -5.86 1.23 -5.74
N LEU A 617 -6.72 2.20 -5.38
CA LEU A 617 -6.62 3.58 -5.87
C LEU A 617 -5.35 4.30 -5.43
N VAL A 618 -4.64 3.75 -4.43
CA VAL A 618 -3.36 4.27 -3.92
C VAL A 618 -2.14 3.52 -4.46
N GLY A 619 -2.34 2.65 -5.46
CA GLY A 619 -1.25 2.02 -6.23
C GLY A 619 -0.73 0.69 -5.69
N ALA A 620 -1.12 0.27 -4.48
CA ALA A 620 -0.74 -1.04 -3.95
C ALA A 620 -1.44 -2.16 -4.73
N SER A 621 -0.71 -3.25 -4.98
CA SER A 621 -1.19 -4.38 -5.76
C SER A 621 -1.08 -5.68 -4.98
N SER A 622 -1.96 -6.62 -5.25
CA SER A 622 -1.95 -7.95 -4.64
C SER A 622 -2.40 -9.01 -5.62
N THR A 623 -1.88 -10.23 -5.44
CA THR A 623 -2.23 -11.39 -6.26
C THR A 623 -2.76 -12.51 -5.40
N PHE A 624 -3.62 -13.33 -5.96
CA PHE A 624 -4.21 -14.49 -5.29
C PHE A 624 -4.31 -15.65 -6.29
N GLN A 625 -3.96 -16.86 -5.85
CA GLN A 625 -4.08 -18.06 -6.66
C GLN A 625 -5.02 -19.07 -6.00
N TYR A 626 -5.79 -19.78 -6.82
CA TYR A 626 -6.72 -20.81 -6.35
C TYR A 626 -6.77 -21.96 -7.35
N ASP A 627 -6.47 -23.17 -6.89
CA ASP A 627 -6.59 -24.40 -7.70
C ASP A 627 -7.91 -25.09 -7.39
N ALA A 628 -8.85 -25.09 -8.35
CA ALA A 628 -10.09 -25.83 -8.22
C ALA A 628 -9.93 -27.24 -8.80
N LYS A 629 -10.05 -28.27 -7.96
CA LYS A 629 -10.10 -29.67 -8.37
C LYS A 629 -11.57 -30.04 -8.60
N VAL A 630 -11.96 -30.40 -9.81
CA VAL A 630 -13.36 -30.64 -10.19
C VAL A 630 -13.52 -32.04 -10.76
N ASP A 631 -14.46 -32.81 -10.21
CA ASP A 631 -14.78 -34.16 -10.69
C ASP A 631 -16.30 -34.37 -10.69
N LEU A 632 -16.90 -34.21 -11.87
CA LEU A 632 -18.34 -34.15 -12.11
C LEU A 632 -18.94 -35.49 -12.51
N HIS A 633 -18.11 -36.51 -12.77
CA HIS A 633 -18.57 -37.81 -13.28
C HIS A 633 -18.26 -38.94 -12.31
N ASP A 634 -19.12 -39.95 -12.27
CA ASP A 634 -18.85 -41.15 -11.48
C ASP A 634 -17.89 -42.07 -12.23
N PRO A 635 -17.01 -42.80 -11.51
CA PRO A 635 -16.18 -43.81 -12.14
C PRO A 635 -17.04 -44.96 -12.67
N ILE A 636 -16.47 -45.79 -13.53
CA ILE A 636 -17.11 -46.97 -14.10
C ILE A 636 -16.34 -48.21 -13.63
N ALA A 637 -17.06 -49.21 -13.13
CA ALA A 637 -16.54 -50.55 -12.91
C ALA A 637 -16.95 -51.47 -14.06
N PRO A 638 -16.04 -51.88 -14.97
CA PRO A 638 -16.35 -52.87 -15.99
C PRO A 638 -16.68 -54.26 -15.41
N THR A 639 -17.19 -55.14 -16.25
CA THR A 639 -17.44 -56.55 -15.88
C THR A 639 -16.12 -57.22 -15.46
N ALA A 640 -16.08 -57.76 -14.24
CA ALA A 640 -14.95 -58.47 -13.68
C ALA A 640 -14.73 -59.79 -14.43
N THR A 641 -13.47 -60.22 -14.50
CA THR A 641 -13.09 -61.42 -15.26
C THR A 641 -12.35 -62.42 -14.38
N VAL A 642 -12.66 -63.71 -14.57
CA VAL A 642 -11.85 -64.79 -13.97
C VAL A 642 -10.59 -64.96 -14.82
N VAL A 643 -9.42 -64.71 -14.23
CA VAL A 643 -8.13 -64.71 -14.94
C VAL A 643 -7.29 -65.97 -14.66
N ALA A 644 -7.61 -66.70 -13.58
CA ALA A 644 -7.00 -68.01 -13.30
C ALA A 644 -8.00 -68.96 -12.63
N GLY A 645 -7.79 -70.25 -12.82
CA GLY A 645 -8.63 -71.33 -12.32
C GLY A 645 -8.70 -72.50 -13.30
N LEU A 646 -8.85 -73.73 -12.80
CA LEU A 646 -8.98 -74.91 -13.65
C LEU A 646 -10.44 -75.08 -14.09
N PRO A 647 -10.79 -74.91 -15.38
CA PRO A 647 -12.16 -75.09 -15.81
C PRO A 647 -12.61 -76.55 -15.64
N GLY A 648 -13.86 -76.70 -15.20
CA GLY A 648 -14.64 -77.93 -15.16
C GLY A 648 -15.75 -77.92 -16.21
N ALA A 649 -16.83 -78.67 -15.97
CA ALA A 649 -18.00 -78.70 -16.84
C ALA A 649 -19.07 -77.70 -16.38
N ASN A 650 -19.95 -77.27 -17.30
CA ASN A 650 -21.13 -76.45 -17.00
C ASN A 650 -20.87 -75.14 -16.22
N GLY A 651 -19.70 -74.50 -16.41
CA GLY A 651 -19.36 -73.23 -15.75
C GLY A 651 -18.67 -73.35 -14.39
N TRP A 652 -18.48 -74.57 -13.87
CA TRP A 652 -17.77 -74.82 -12.61
C TRP A 652 -16.25 -74.82 -12.77
N TYR A 653 -15.54 -74.39 -11.74
CA TYR A 653 -14.08 -74.45 -11.64
C TYR A 653 -13.64 -75.53 -10.64
N ARG A 654 -12.60 -76.29 -10.99
CA ARG A 654 -12.03 -77.38 -10.18
C ARG A 654 -10.90 -76.96 -9.24
N SER A 655 -10.66 -75.66 -9.13
CA SER A 655 -9.68 -75.06 -8.25
C SER A 655 -10.23 -73.72 -7.73
N ALA A 656 -9.50 -73.10 -6.80
CA ALA A 656 -9.69 -71.67 -6.53
C ALA A 656 -9.54 -70.87 -7.84
N VAL A 657 -10.23 -69.74 -7.90
CA VAL A 657 -10.17 -68.80 -9.03
C VAL A 657 -9.58 -67.46 -8.59
N ASP A 658 -8.89 -66.82 -9.53
CA ASP A 658 -8.44 -65.43 -9.39
C ASP A 658 -9.38 -64.55 -10.20
N VAL A 659 -10.00 -63.58 -9.53
CA VAL A 659 -10.86 -62.58 -10.17
C VAL A 659 -10.09 -61.28 -10.29
N ARG A 660 -10.11 -60.71 -11.50
CA ARG A 660 -9.62 -59.38 -11.80
C ARG A 660 -10.80 -58.41 -11.82
N PHE A 661 -10.68 -57.37 -11.01
CA PHE A 661 -11.55 -56.20 -11.07
C PHE A 661 -10.84 -55.07 -11.78
N ASP A 662 -11.56 -54.33 -12.60
CA ASP A 662 -11.05 -53.13 -13.24
C ASP A 662 -11.91 -51.93 -12.82
N GLY A 663 -11.32 -50.73 -12.84
CA GLY A 663 -12.01 -49.47 -12.68
C GLY A 663 -11.51 -48.48 -13.72
N ARG A 664 -12.40 -47.62 -14.20
CA ARG A 664 -12.08 -46.51 -15.11
C ARG A 664 -12.73 -45.24 -14.60
N ASP A 665 -12.09 -44.12 -14.87
CA ASP A 665 -12.66 -42.80 -14.60
C ASP A 665 -12.65 -41.95 -15.88
N THR A 666 -13.40 -40.85 -15.88
CA THR A 666 -13.45 -39.92 -17.02
C THR A 666 -12.09 -39.25 -17.24
N ILE A 667 -11.85 -38.83 -18.48
CA ILE A 667 -10.65 -38.06 -18.82
C ILE A 667 -10.73 -36.71 -18.10
N GLY A 668 -9.72 -36.40 -17.28
CA GLY A 668 -9.69 -35.22 -16.42
C GLY A 668 -10.32 -35.44 -15.04
N GLY A 669 -11.00 -36.56 -14.80
CA GLY A 669 -11.56 -36.94 -13.49
C GLY A 669 -10.48 -37.15 -12.42
N SER A 670 -10.91 -37.43 -11.19
CA SER A 670 -9.99 -37.57 -10.05
C SER A 670 -9.16 -38.86 -10.08
N GLY A 671 -9.53 -39.81 -10.94
CA GLY A 671 -8.93 -41.13 -11.07
C GLY A 671 -9.52 -42.12 -10.07
N VAL A 672 -9.43 -43.42 -10.37
CA VAL A 672 -9.92 -44.47 -9.48
C VAL A 672 -9.01 -44.57 -8.24
N ALA A 673 -9.60 -44.48 -7.06
CA ALA A 673 -8.91 -44.64 -5.79
C ALA A 673 -8.83 -46.11 -5.35
N LEU A 674 -9.97 -46.82 -5.42
CA LEU A 674 -10.08 -48.21 -4.99
C LEU A 674 -11.25 -48.92 -5.67
N ILE A 675 -11.26 -50.25 -5.58
CA ILE A 675 -12.43 -51.10 -5.85
C ILE A 675 -12.93 -51.67 -4.53
N GLU A 676 -14.20 -51.47 -4.22
CA GLU A 676 -14.87 -52.17 -3.12
C GLU A 676 -15.56 -53.43 -3.67
N TYR A 677 -15.46 -54.54 -2.94
CA TYR A 677 -16.18 -55.77 -3.30
C TYR A 677 -16.63 -56.54 -2.05
N HIS A 678 -17.71 -57.30 -2.22
CA HIS A 678 -18.30 -58.17 -1.22
C HIS A 678 -18.67 -59.51 -1.87
N SER A 679 -18.33 -60.65 -1.25
CA SER A 679 -18.65 -61.99 -1.75
C SER A 679 -19.63 -62.74 -0.84
N LEU A 680 -20.68 -63.33 -1.41
CA LEU A 680 -21.70 -64.11 -0.71
C LEU A 680 -21.75 -65.55 -1.27
N LEU A 681 -21.67 -66.57 -0.41
CA LEU A 681 -21.90 -67.98 -0.78
C LEU A 681 -23.42 -68.26 -0.85
N LEU A 682 -23.89 -68.83 -1.96
CA LEU A 682 -25.30 -69.01 -2.30
C LEU A 682 -25.87 -70.40 -1.92
N ASP A 683 -25.01 -71.39 -1.63
CA ASP A 683 -25.41 -72.77 -1.32
C ASP A 683 -25.65 -73.01 0.19
N GLY A 684 -26.81 -72.58 0.69
CA GLY A 684 -27.37 -73.01 1.98
C GLY A 684 -27.31 -71.97 3.11
N ASP A 685 -28.49 -71.71 3.69
CA ASP A 685 -28.88 -70.62 4.60
C ASP A 685 -27.82 -70.14 5.63
N THR A 686 -27.10 -69.06 5.31
CA THR A 686 -26.58 -68.09 6.29
C THR A 686 -26.54 -66.68 5.70
N ARG A 687 -27.40 -65.78 6.20
CA ARG A 687 -27.23 -64.33 6.02
C ARG A 687 -26.26 -63.82 7.09
N PHE A 688 -25.09 -63.32 6.69
CA PHE A 688 -24.25 -62.53 7.59
C PHE A 688 -24.60 -61.04 7.44
N SER A 689 -25.04 -60.42 8.53
CA SER A 689 -24.98 -58.96 8.69
C SER A 689 -23.97 -58.69 9.80
N ALA A 690 -22.87 -58.04 9.47
CA ALA A 690 -21.91 -57.56 10.46
C ALA A 690 -22.17 -56.07 10.74
N GLY A 691 -22.77 -55.80 11.89
CA GLY A 691 -22.56 -54.54 12.63
C GLY A 691 -21.21 -54.58 13.37
N PRO A 692 -20.74 -53.45 13.89
CA PRO A 692 -19.35 -53.27 14.29
C PRO A 692 -18.99 -54.03 15.57
N GLY A 693 -17.89 -54.78 15.52
CA GLY A 693 -17.12 -55.16 16.70
C GLY A 693 -17.31 -56.61 17.18
N ALA A 694 -16.64 -57.56 16.53
CA ALA A 694 -15.97 -58.67 17.23
C ALA A 694 -15.00 -59.37 16.28
N SER A 695 -13.76 -59.48 16.74
CA SER A 695 -12.61 -60.08 16.08
C SER A 695 -12.66 -61.61 16.11
N ALA A 696 -12.72 -62.22 14.92
CA ALA A 696 -12.16 -63.55 14.66
C ALA A 696 -11.34 -63.45 13.37
N SER A 697 -10.07 -63.82 13.43
CA SER A 697 -9.14 -63.78 12.30
C SER A 697 -9.61 -64.73 11.20
N PHE A 698 -10.09 -64.19 10.06
CA PHE A 698 -9.59 -64.39 8.69
C PHE A 698 -10.62 -63.86 7.68
N GLY A 699 -10.24 -62.79 6.94
CA GLY A 699 -10.85 -62.30 5.69
C GLY A 699 -11.77 -61.08 5.78
N GLN A 700 -11.45 -60.04 6.56
CA GLN A 700 -11.11 -58.67 6.09
C GLN A 700 -11.78 -58.21 4.77
N ASP A 701 -12.60 -57.15 4.87
CA ASP A 701 -12.77 -56.15 3.81
C ASP A 701 -11.38 -55.78 3.27
N LYS A 702 -11.00 -56.29 2.11
CA LYS A 702 -9.74 -55.90 1.48
C LYS A 702 -9.97 -54.59 0.73
N VAL A 703 -9.69 -53.49 1.41
CA VAL A 703 -9.30 -52.23 0.77
C VAL A 703 -7.92 -52.47 0.15
N VAL A 704 -7.79 -52.34 -1.17
CA VAL A 704 -6.49 -52.27 -1.84
C VAL A 704 -6.13 -50.79 -1.92
N PRO A 705 -5.16 -50.28 -1.12
CA PRO A 705 -4.76 -48.87 -1.21
C PRO A 705 -3.86 -48.68 -2.42
N ALA A 706 -4.15 -47.67 -3.24
CA ALA A 706 -3.19 -47.13 -4.20
C ALA A 706 -2.20 -46.24 -3.44
N GLU A 707 -0.98 -46.71 -3.16
CA GLU A 707 0.10 -45.85 -2.69
C GLU A 707 0.63 -45.00 -3.86
N GLY A 708 0.08 -43.78 -3.95
CA GLY A 708 0.75 -42.53 -4.25
C GLY A 708 1.58 -42.43 -5.54
N TRP A 709 0.93 -42.12 -6.68
CA TRP A 709 1.41 -41.24 -7.76
C TRP A 709 0.18 -40.70 -8.53
N THR A 710 0.15 -39.41 -8.84
CA THR A 710 -0.73 -38.88 -9.90
C THR A 710 -0.19 -39.38 -11.24
N LEU A 711 -0.96 -40.21 -11.95
CA LEU A 711 -0.55 -40.81 -13.21
C LEU A 711 -1.49 -40.36 -14.36
N PRO A 712 -0.96 -40.00 -15.55
CA PRO A 712 -1.79 -39.61 -16.69
C PRO A 712 -2.45 -40.82 -17.36
N ASP A 713 -3.65 -40.58 -17.90
CA ASP A 713 -4.39 -41.37 -18.90
C ASP A 713 -4.53 -42.89 -18.71
N GLY A 714 -5.75 -43.29 -18.33
CA GLY A 714 -6.39 -44.49 -18.88
C GLY A 714 -5.82 -45.86 -18.49
N MET A 715 -5.03 -45.97 -17.42
CA MET A 715 -4.46 -47.25 -17.01
C MET A 715 -5.30 -47.97 -15.94
N VAL A 716 -5.49 -49.27 -16.20
CA VAL A 716 -6.24 -50.25 -15.42
C VAL A 716 -5.49 -50.58 -14.12
N LEU A 717 -6.11 -50.36 -12.96
CA LEU A 717 -5.64 -50.97 -11.71
C LEU A 717 -5.81 -52.49 -11.82
N ASP A 718 -4.77 -53.26 -11.49
CA ASP A 718 -4.77 -54.74 -11.57
C ASP A 718 -4.76 -55.38 -10.16
N PRO A 719 -5.86 -55.35 -9.40
CA PRO A 719 -5.99 -56.12 -8.17
C PRO A 719 -6.45 -57.55 -8.50
N GLY A 720 -5.50 -58.47 -8.59
CA GLY A 720 -5.80 -59.90 -8.53
C GLY A 720 -6.29 -60.28 -7.14
N THR A 721 -7.60 -60.55 -7.00
CA THR A 721 -8.17 -61.06 -5.75
C THR A 721 -8.37 -62.56 -5.87
N VAL A 722 -7.65 -63.32 -5.03
CA VAL A 722 -7.87 -64.76 -4.85
C VAL A 722 -9.13 -64.94 -4.01
N LEU A 723 -10.16 -65.59 -4.56
CA LEU A 723 -11.36 -65.94 -3.79
C LEU A 723 -11.10 -67.17 -2.90
N PRO A 724 -11.70 -67.24 -1.69
CA PRO A 724 -11.39 -68.28 -0.72
C PRO A 724 -11.93 -69.65 -1.16
N ALA A 725 -10.99 -70.54 -1.50
CA ALA A 725 -10.83 -71.98 -1.29
C ALA A 725 -11.99 -72.93 -0.86
N ALA A 726 -13.25 -72.54 -0.64
CA ALA A 726 -14.37 -73.46 -0.34
C ALA A 726 -15.22 -73.75 -1.60
N GLU A 727 -16.01 -74.81 -1.54
CA GLU A 727 -16.87 -75.24 -2.66
C GLU A 727 -18.23 -74.54 -2.59
N GLY A 728 -18.84 -74.31 -3.75
CA GLY A 728 -20.17 -73.75 -3.91
C GLY A 728 -20.23 -72.56 -4.88
N GLU A 729 -21.40 -71.94 -4.97
CA GLU A 729 -21.67 -70.78 -5.82
C GLU A 729 -21.50 -69.45 -5.05
N TYR A 730 -20.71 -68.53 -5.58
CA TYR A 730 -20.40 -67.23 -4.96
C TYR A 730 -20.96 -66.08 -5.81
N LEU A 731 -21.76 -65.19 -5.20
CA LEU A 731 -22.15 -63.89 -5.76
C LEU A 731 -21.20 -62.82 -5.25
N ILE A 732 -20.48 -62.16 -6.15
CA ILE A 732 -19.55 -61.08 -5.85
C ILE A 732 -20.18 -59.77 -6.31
N THR A 733 -20.50 -58.86 -5.40
CA THR A 733 -20.91 -57.49 -5.71
C THR A 733 -19.69 -56.58 -5.60
N TYR A 734 -19.48 -55.69 -6.56
CA TYR A 734 -18.32 -54.79 -6.55
C TYR A 734 -18.62 -53.44 -7.23
N GLN A 735 -17.86 -52.41 -6.88
CA GLN A 735 -17.95 -51.06 -7.44
C GLN A 735 -16.60 -50.33 -7.37
N ALA A 736 -16.37 -49.40 -8.28
CA ALA A 736 -15.21 -48.51 -8.26
C ALA A 736 -15.50 -47.25 -7.44
N VAL A 737 -14.50 -46.75 -6.71
CA VAL A 737 -14.55 -45.49 -5.99
C VAL A 737 -13.40 -44.61 -6.46
N ASP A 738 -13.68 -43.36 -6.82
CA ASP A 738 -12.67 -42.40 -7.29
C ASP A 738 -12.00 -41.64 -6.12
N GLN A 739 -11.01 -40.80 -6.43
CA GLN A 739 -10.29 -39.98 -5.45
C GLN A 739 -11.14 -38.81 -4.92
N ALA A 740 -12.21 -38.44 -5.61
CA ALA A 740 -13.23 -37.49 -5.16
C ALA A 740 -14.29 -38.14 -4.23
N GLY A 741 -14.25 -39.46 -4.05
CA GLY A 741 -15.15 -40.25 -3.22
C GLY A 741 -16.49 -40.62 -3.89
N ARG A 742 -16.62 -40.44 -5.21
CA ARG A 742 -17.81 -40.87 -5.98
C ARG A 742 -17.69 -42.35 -6.32
N ARG A 743 -18.84 -42.98 -6.61
CA ARG A 743 -18.98 -44.43 -6.71
C ARG A 743 -19.63 -44.82 -8.02
N SER A 744 -19.10 -45.85 -8.66
CA SER A 744 -19.75 -46.44 -9.83
C SER A 744 -21.06 -47.14 -9.44
N ALA A 745 -21.89 -47.46 -10.43
CA ALA A 745 -22.96 -48.43 -10.22
C ALA A 745 -22.38 -49.77 -9.76
N GLU A 746 -23.06 -50.44 -8.82
CA GLU A 746 -22.70 -51.79 -8.39
C GLU A 746 -22.81 -52.79 -9.54
N GLN A 747 -21.83 -53.68 -9.64
CA GLN A 747 -21.77 -54.78 -10.58
C GLN A 747 -21.74 -56.12 -9.83
N THR A 748 -22.11 -57.19 -10.51
CA THR A 748 -22.12 -58.54 -9.92
C THR A 748 -21.44 -59.58 -10.81
N LEU A 749 -20.69 -60.50 -10.21
CA LEU A 749 -20.11 -61.68 -10.85
C LEU A 749 -20.50 -62.94 -10.06
N ILE A 750 -20.93 -64.01 -10.75
CA ILE A 750 -21.17 -65.32 -10.13
C ILE A 750 -19.99 -66.25 -10.47
N VAL A 751 -19.45 -66.93 -9.45
CA VAL A 751 -18.37 -67.91 -9.58
C VAL A 751 -18.77 -69.23 -8.93
N GLN A 752 -18.64 -70.35 -9.64
CA GLN A 752 -18.98 -71.69 -9.14
C GLN A 752 -17.71 -72.54 -8.98
N ILE A 753 -17.45 -73.07 -7.78
CA ILE A 753 -16.23 -73.84 -7.45
C ILE A 753 -16.60 -75.24 -6.93
N ASP A 754 -16.10 -76.29 -7.58
CA ASP A 754 -16.22 -77.70 -7.16
C ASP A 754 -14.85 -78.38 -7.25
N LYS A 755 -14.19 -78.57 -6.10
CA LYS A 755 -12.85 -79.18 -6.01
C LYS A 755 -12.94 -80.67 -5.71
N THR A 756 -14.13 -81.24 -5.50
CA THR A 756 -14.31 -82.59 -4.99
C THR A 756 -14.31 -83.56 -6.16
N GLN A 757 -13.29 -84.41 -6.21
CA GLN A 757 -13.28 -85.50 -7.18
C GLN A 757 -14.32 -86.56 -6.78
N PRO A 758 -15.08 -87.12 -7.73
CA PRO A 758 -15.97 -88.23 -7.45
C PRO A 758 -15.15 -89.43 -6.98
N ALA A 759 -15.47 -89.95 -5.79
CA ALA A 759 -14.86 -91.16 -5.25
C ALA A 759 -15.75 -92.38 -5.57
N VAL A 760 -15.13 -93.47 -6.06
CA VAL A 760 -15.78 -94.77 -6.19
C VAL A 760 -15.38 -95.62 -4.99
N PHE A 761 -16.36 -96.01 -4.18
CA PHE A 761 -16.15 -96.99 -3.11
C PHE A 761 -16.63 -98.35 -3.62
N CYS A 762 -15.73 -99.31 -3.72
CA CYS A 762 -16.11 -100.72 -3.83
C CYS A 762 -16.29 -101.28 -2.42
N ASP A 763 -17.48 -101.79 -2.11
CA ASP A 763 -17.72 -102.54 -0.89
C ASP A 763 -16.88 -103.83 -0.85
N ALA A 764 -16.70 -104.38 0.35
CA ALA A 764 -15.91 -105.60 0.58
C ALA A 764 -16.43 -106.77 -0.28
N ALA A 765 -15.49 -107.55 -0.84
CA ALA A 765 -15.77 -108.63 -1.78
C ALA A 765 -16.85 -109.60 -1.28
N ASP A 766 -17.99 -109.66 -1.98
CA ASP A 766 -19.14 -110.54 -1.70
C ASP A 766 -19.08 -111.88 -2.46
N GLY A 767 -18.01 -112.13 -3.21
CA GLY A 767 -17.76 -113.40 -3.87
C GLY A 767 -18.52 -113.61 -5.18
N GLN A 768 -19.19 -112.60 -5.74
CA GLN A 768 -19.64 -112.62 -7.14
C GLN A 768 -18.84 -111.61 -7.95
N TRP A 769 -17.88 -112.12 -8.73
CA TRP A 769 -16.90 -111.30 -9.46
C TRP A 769 -17.52 -110.41 -10.55
N HIS A 770 -17.07 -109.16 -10.60
CA HIS A 770 -16.77 -108.45 -11.85
C HIS A 770 -15.37 -107.85 -11.67
N ALA A 771 -14.32 -108.23 -12.42
CA ALA A 771 -14.15 -108.25 -13.89
C ALA A 771 -14.27 -106.86 -14.51
#